data_AF-A0A1Y5PA07-F1
#
_entry.id   AF-A0A1Y5PA07-F1
#
_cell.length_a   1.000
_cell.length_b   1.000
_cell.length_c   1.000
_cell.angle_alpha   90.00
_cell.angle_beta   90.00
_cell.angle_gamma   90.00
#
_symmetry.space_group_name_H-M   'P 1'
#
loop_
_entity.id
_entity.type
_entity.pdbx_description
1 polymer ?
#
loop_
_entity_poly.entity_id
_entity_poly.type
_entity_poly.pdbx_seq_one_letter_code
_entity_poly.pdbx_strand_id
1 'polypeptide(L)'
;MDHPSGQLPSSSVEQTRAQDDLQVKYRTARLVAVIAGLLGAALAILTPLLPVKQTTAQLNWPQNGVLNSVTAPLISYVATDLTIDVPCSAAAGLDSPTKTVLLSTVPKQAPKAVDRGLLIQRANDDLVVVVRNTPVVVAPLKQVLSPACQKLTFIAHADRVTAEFVGLTQGPDSDDPGAPLKGERSGYDFRPQIVGVFTDLTGPAPPGLSLSATIDTRYSSAPTALKMAAMVLGVAMTLISLVALHLLDGADGVRQRRFLPSRWWSLSALDGVVFAVLAWWHFVGANTSDDGYILTMARVSEHAGYMANYYRWFGTPEAPFGWYYDLLALWAHVSTTSVWMRLPTLAMALVCWWLISREVIPRLGHAVKTSRAAIWTAAGMFLVFWLPLDNGLRPEPIIALGILLTWCSVERGVATSRLLPVAFACIIGALTLFSGPTGIASIGALLVAIGPLRTILHRRSRQFGLLPLLAPILAAGTVTIILIFRDQTLVGEVQANMLKSAVGPSLSWFDEHIRYERLFMASPDGSISRRFAVLALLAALGVVVAMILRRGHIPGTAAGPSKRIIGITIISFIAMMFTPTKWTHHFGVFAGLAGSLGALAAVAVTAHVLRSRRNRALFAAAVLFVTGLSFASVNGWWYVSNFGVPWSNQFPEWHFGFTTILLGLTVLTLLVAAWFHFSGHDNGTTERTRWWSGIVGSPLAIMAWLLVVFEVGSLTLGMTQQWPAWSVGRSNLLALTGKTCGLADDVLVEEDPNAGILTPIAGVSVGDALGATTAEGFTAGGIPADVSADPVSEPPGGGNFADTDGVVTSSEAGTEGGTDAVGGVNGSRARLPYGLDPARTPVMGSWRAGVQQPAVLRSAWYRLPTDWASSPLLVVAAAGRFDQDEVQVQWATEAQAADGKPGGSVNFGDAGAAPAWRNLRAPLAAIPRAATMIRLVATDDDLSPQHWIALTPPRIPKLRTLQDVVGSQDPVLLDWLVGLAFPCQRPFGHRYGVIEPPKWRIMPDRFGAEANSPVMDNIGGGPLGISELLYRATSVPSYLRNDWFRDWGALQRLNPFYPDAQPARLDLGTATRSGLWSPAPLRPT
;
A
#
# COMPACT_ATOMS: atom_id res chain seq x y z
N MET A 1 -36.02 -73.47 39.59
CA MET A 1 -37.27 -73.24 38.85
C MET A 1 -37.48 -71.74 38.77
N ASP A 2 -37.22 -71.23 37.57
CA ASP A 2 -37.80 -70.08 36.87
C ASP A 2 -38.03 -68.72 37.55
N HIS A 3 -37.22 -67.76 37.07
CA HIS A 3 -37.50 -66.33 37.05
C HIS A 3 -38.58 -65.99 36.02
N PRO A 4 -39.47 -65.00 36.28
CA PRO A 4 -40.27 -64.39 35.24
C PRO A 4 -39.54 -63.20 34.58
N SER A 5 -39.59 -63.19 33.26
CA SER A 5 -39.05 -62.20 32.33
C SER A 5 -40.00 -60.99 32.19
N GLY A 6 -39.47 -59.80 32.47
CA GLY A 6 -40.11 -58.53 32.13
C GLY A 6 -39.83 -58.14 30.68
N GLN A 7 -40.90 -57.92 29.91
CA GLN A 7 -40.89 -57.45 28.53
C GLN A 7 -40.21 -56.07 28.37
N LEU A 8 -39.31 -55.96 27.39
CA LEU A 8 -38.83 -54.69 26.83
C LEU A 8 -39.77 -54.27 25.66
N PRO A 9 -40.08 -52.96 25.50
CA PRO A 9 -40.97 -52.50 24.45
C PRO A 9 -40.31 -52.52 23.06
N SER A 10 -41.11 -52.87 22.06
CA SER A 10 -40.80 -53.07 20.63
C SER A 10 -40.51 -51.78 19.85
N SER A 11 -39.47 -51.02 20.19
CA SER A 11 -39.17 -49.74 19.53
C SER A 11 -38.34 -49.82 18.25
N SER A 12 -37.82 -50.99 17.85
CA SER A 12 -36.86 -51.10 16.74
C SER A 12 -37.49 -51.19 15.36
N VAL A 13 -38.66 -51.84 15.20
CA VAL A 13 -39.26 -52.13 13.89
C VAL A 13 -40.03 -50.93 13.29
N GLU A 14 -40.67 -50.11 14.12
CA GLU A 14 -41.34 -48.89 13.65
C GLU A 14 -40.35 -47.80 13.22
N GLN A 15 -39.18 -47.72 13.87
CA GLN A 15 -38.12 -46.79 13.47
C GLN A 15 -37.54 -47.13 12.09
N THR A 16 -37.33 -48.41 11.79
CA THR A 16 -36.84 -48.84 10.47
C THR A 16 -37.86 -48.54 9.36
N ARG A 17 -39.15 -48.81 9.59
CA ARG A 17 -40.21 -48.53 8.62
C ARG A 17 -40.36 -47.04 8.31
N ALA A 18 -40.35 -46.20 9.35
CA ALA A 18 -40.41 -44.74 9.20
C ALA A 18 -39.14 -44.16 8.51
N GLN A 19 -37.99 -44.78 8.72
CA GLN A 19 -36.76 -44.44 7.99
C GLN A 19 -36.85 -44.82 6.51
N ASP A 20 -37.36 -46.01 6.18
CA ASP A 20 -37.53 -46.45 4.79
C ASP A 20 -38.53 -45.55 4.03
N ASP A 21 -39.64 -45.15 4.66
CA ASP A 21 -40.62 -44.24 4.05
C ASP A 21 -40.05 -42.84 3.76
N LEU A 22 -39.23 -42.28 4.67
CA LEU A 22 -38.53 -41.01 4.44
C LEU A 22 -37.47 -41.16 3.34
N GLN A 23 -36.79 -42.30 3.27
CA GLN A 23 -35.80 -42.57 2.23
C GLN A 23 -36.43 -42.68 0.84
N VAL A 24 -37.61 -43.29 0.72
CA VAL A 24 -38.37 -43.38 -0.53
C VAL A 24 -38.91 -42.01 -0.93
N LYS A 25 -39.49 -41.25 0.01
CA LYS A 25 -40.08 -39.92 -0.25
C LYS A 25 -39.08 -38.88 -0.73
N TYR A 26 -37.84 -38.90 -0.19
CA TYR A 26 -36.78 -37.95 -0.57
C TYR A 26 -35.71 -38.54 -1.49
N ARG A 27 -35.97 -39.70 -2.11
CA ARG A 27 -35.01 -40.43 -2.95
C ARG A 27 -34.43 -39.56 -4.07
N THR A 28 -35.26 -38.80 -4.77
CA THR A 28 -34.84 -37.92 -5.86
C THR A 28 -33.93 -36.79 -5.37
N ALA A 29 -34.30 -36.12 -4.26
CA ALA A 29 -33.48 -35.07 -3.68
C ALA A 29 -32.12 -35.59 -3.18
N ARG A 30 -32.09 -36.80 -2.60
CA ARG A 30 -30.83 -37.46 -2.21
C ARG A 30 -29.93 -37.73 -3.41
N LEU A 31 -30.48 -38.27 -4.49
CA LEU A 31 -29.73 -38.57 -5.72
C LEU A 31 -29.15 -37.29 -6.34
N VAL A 32 -29.98 -36.25 -6.48
CA VAL A 32 -29.57 -34.95 -7.03
C VAL A 32 -28.48 -34.31 -6.17
N ALA A 33 -28.62 -34.32 -4.84
CA ALA A 33 -27.62 -33.77 -3.92
C ALA A 33 -26.24 -34.45 -4.10
N VAL A 34 -26.21 -35.76 -4.32
CA VAL A 34 -24.97 -36.51 -4.57
C VAL A 34 -24.39 -36.19 -5.95
N ILE A 35 -25.17 -36.37 -7.01
CA ILE A 35 -24.68 -36.23 -8.40
C ILE A 35 -24.25 -34.78 -8.65
N ALA A 36 -25.10 -33.81 -8.37
CA ALA A 36 -24.79 -32.40 -8.59
C ALA A 36 -23.68 -31.92 -7.64
N GLY A 37 -23.65 -32.39 -6.39
CA GLY A 37 -22.59 -32.03 -5.44
C GLY A 37 -21.21 -32.55 -5.85
N LEU A 38 -21.10 -33.82 -6.21
CA LEU A 38 -19.84 -34.41 -6.67
C LEU A 38 -19.39 -33.83 -8.02
N LEU A 39 -20.32 -33.64 -8.96
CA LEU A 39 -20.01 -33.04 -10.26
C LEU A 39 -19.57 -31.57 -10.11
N GLY A 40 -20.26 -30.80 -9.28
CA GLY A 40 -19.88 -29.41 -8.97
C GLY A 40 -18.48 -29.32 -8.36
N ALA A 41 -18.18 -30.18 -7.39
CA ALA A 41 -16.85 -30.25 -6.78
C ALA A 41 -15.77 -30.69 -7.78
N ALA A 42 -16.03 -31.70 -8.61
CA ALA A 42 -15.08 -32.17 -9.62
C ALA A 42 -14.79 -31.10 -10.67
N LEU A 43 -15.81 -30.39 -11.18
CA LEU A 43 -15.64 -29.30 -12.14
C LEU A 43 -14.85 -28.13 -11.54
N ALA A 44 -15.09 -27.80 -10.26
CA ALA A 44 -14.31 -26.79 -9.56
C ALA A 44 -12.83 -27.17 -9.45
N ILE A 45 -12.53 -28.42 -9.04
CA ILE A 45 -11.15 -28.93 -8.89
C ILE A 45 -10.43 -29.01 -10.24
N LEU A 46 -11.13 -29.33 -11.33
CA LEU A 46 -10.55 -29.43 -12.67
C LEU A 46 -10.30 -28.06 -13.33
N THR A 47 -11.07 -27.03 -12.98
CA THR A 47 -10.97 -25.67 -13.53
C THR A 47 -9.52 -25.13 -13.64
N PRO A 48 -8.66 -25.19 -12.62
CA PRO A 48 -7.28 -24.71 -12.69
C PRO A 48 -6.38 -25.42 -13.72
N LEU A 49 -6.75 -26.64 -14.13
CA LEU A 49 -5.99 -27.49 -15.06
C LEU A 49 -6.44 -27.29 -16.52
N LEU A 50 -7.60 -26.68 -16.74
CA LEU A 50 -8.18 -26.50 -18.07
C LEU A 50 -7.39 -25.48 -18.90
N PRO A 51 -7.39 -25.63 -20.23
CA PRO A 51 -6.59 -24.79 -21.11
C PRO A 51 -7.09 -23.33 -21.14
N VAL A 52 -6.15 -22.42 -21.33
CA VAL A 52 -6.38 -20.98 -21.50
C VAL A 52 -5.84 -20.51 -22.85
N LYS A 53 -6.40 -19.40 -23.37
CA LYS A 53 -5.91 -18.75 -24.58
C LYS A 53 -5.00 -17.59 -24.18
N GLN A 54 -3.70 -17.77 -24.34
CA GLN A 54 -2.69 -16.74 -24.09
C GLN A 54 -2.57 -15.83 -25.32
N THR A 55 -2.47 -14.52 -25.09
CA THR A 55 -2.05 -13.56 -26.14
C THR A 55 -0.53 -13.43 -26.10
N THR A 56 0.17 -13.87 -27.15
CA THR A 56 1.63 -13.82 -27.24
C THR A 56 2.08 -12.50 -27.86
N ALA A 57 3.21 -11.95 -27.43
CA ALA A 57 3.78 -10.73 -27.99
C ALA A 57 5.27 -10.91 -28.29
N GLN A 58 5.70 -10.41 -29.45
CA GLN A 58 7.10 -10.35 -29.85
C GLN A 58 7.50 -8.91 -30.16
N LEU A 59 8.69 -8.53 -29.69
CA LEU A 59 9.36 -7.28 -30.05
C LEU A 59 10.36 -7.57 -31.15
N ASN A 60 10.09 -7.03 -32.34
CA ASN A 60 10.98 -7.13 -33.49
C ASN A 60 11.55 -5.76 -33.87
N TRP A 61 12.85 -5.71 -34.13
CA TRP A 61 13.57 -4.51 -34.57
C TRP A 61 14.64 -4.91 -35.61
N PRO A 62 14.92 -4.13 -36.66
CA PRO A 62 14.43 -2.77 -36.98
C PRO A 62 12.97 -2.72 -37.43
N GLN A 63 12.30 -1.58 -37.19
CA GLN A 63 10.93 -1.33 -37.63
C GLN A 63 10.92 -0.35 -38.82
N ASN A 64 10.04 -0.59 -39.79
CA ASN A 64 9.92 0.24 -41.02
C ASN A 64 11.22 0.34 -41.86
N GLY A 65 12.19 -0.56 -41.67
CA GLY A 65 13.44 -0.56 -42.43
C GLY A 65 14.40 0.58 -42.10
N VAL A 66 14.23 1.27 -40.96
CA VAL A 66 15.07 2.40 -40.52
C VAL A 66 15.68 2.09 -39.16
N LEU A 67 16.93 2.53 -38.97
CA LEU A 67 17.62 2.52 -37.68
C LEU A 67 17.09 3.66 -36.80
N ASN A 68 15.98 3.39 -36.13
CA ASN A 68 15.41 4.30 -35.13
C ASN A 68 15.30 3.57 -33.79
N SER A 69 15.60 4.27 -32.70
CA SER A 69 15.40 3.74 -31.35
C SER A 69 13.90 3.59 -31.05
N VAL A 70 13.54 2.54 -30.32
CA VAL A 70 12.15 2.28 -29.91
C VAL A 70 12.07 2.00 -28.40
N THR A 71 10.98 2.42 -27.76
CA THR A 71 10.69 2.15 -26.35
C THR A 71 9.75 0.95 -26.21
N ALA A 72 10.13 0.01 -25.36
CA ALA A 72 9.34 -1.19 -25.05
C ALA A 72 9.63 -1.64 -23.61
N PRO A 73 9.27 -0.83 -22.61
CA PRO A 73 9.57 -1.12 -21.21
C PRO A 73 8.79 -2.34 -20.70
N LEU A 74 9.52 -3.44 -20.44
CA LEU A 74 8.91 -4.69 -20.00
C LEU A 74 8.61 -4.66 -18.50
N ILE A 75 7.36 -4.95 -18.12
CA ILE A 75 6.95 -5.04 -16.71
C ILE A 75 7.65 -6.19 -15.98
N SER A 76 7.93 -7.28 -16.69
CA SER A 76 8.66 -8.45 -16.18
C SER A 76 10.19 -8.26 -16.17
N TYR A 77 10.67 -7.08 -16.57
CA TYR A 77 12.07 -6.68 -16.82
C TYR A 77 12.76 -7.43 -17.96
N VAL A 78 12.63 -8.76 -18.02
CA VAL A 78 13.29 -9.62 -19.00
C VAL A 78 12.27 -10.26 -19.94
N ALA A 79 12.72 -10.54 -21.17
CA ALA A 79 11.99 -11.38 -22.12
C ALA A 79 12.16 -12.88 -21.78
N THR A 80 11.30 -13.72 -22.34
CA THR A 80 11.41 -15.19 -22.23
C THR A 80 12.69 -15.67 -22.93
N ASP A 81 12.92 -15.16 -24.13
CA ASP A 81 14.08 -15.38 -24.98
C ASP A 81 14.36 -14.13 -25.81
N LEU A 82 15.62 -13.95 -26.19
CA LEU A 82 16.10 -12.84 -27.01
C LEU A 82 17.16 -13.35 -27.98
N THR A 83 16.96 -13.08 -29.27
CA THR A 83 17.91 -13.38 -30.34
C THR A 83 18.22 -12.10 -31.10
N ILE A 84 19.51 -11.86 -31.35
CA ILE A 84 20.01 -10.69 -32.07
C ILE A 84 21.02 -11.15 -33.10
N ASP A 85 20.81 -10.74 -34.35
CA ASP A 85 21.75 -10.88 -35.45
C ASP A 85 22.14 -9.47 -35.94
N VAL A 86 23.44 -9.16 -35.93
CA VAL A 86 23.97 -7.88 -36.39
C VAL A 86 25.02 -8.14 -37.47
N PRO A 87 24.86 -7.68 -38.72
CA PRO A 87 25.91 -7.81 -39.74
C PRO A 87 27.14 -7.00 -39.31
N CYS A 88 28.35 -7.55 -39.43
CA CYS A 88 29.56 -6.86 -38.91
C CYS A 88 29.82 -5.52 -39.62
N SER A 89 29.34 -5.36 -40.86
CA SER A 89 29.38 -4.09 -41.59
C SER A 89 28.63 -2.95 -40.91
N ALA A 90 27.63 -3.23 -40.06
CA ALA A 90 26.91 -2.21 -39.29
C ALA A 90 27.81 -1.50 -38.27
N ALA A 91 28.88 -2.16 -37.81
CA ALA A 91 29.84 -1.56 -36.88
C ALA A 91 30.63 -0.40 -37.52
N ALA A 92 30.63 -0.26 -38.85
CA ALA A 92 31.28 0.84 -39.55
C ALA A 92 30.66 2.21 -39.20
N GLY A 93 29.40 2.24 -38.76
CA GLY A 93 28.71 3.45 -38.35
C GLY A 93 29.13 4.01 -36.98
N LEU A 94 29.98 3.30 -36.23
CA LEU A 94 30.56 3.73 -34.94
C LEU A 94 31.84 4.57 -35.17
N ASP A 95 31.75 5.52 -36.11
CA ASP A 95 32.85 6.29 -36.68
C ASP A 95 33.34 7.45 -35.81
N SER A 96 32.56 7.83 -34.80
CA SER A 96 32.78 9.02 -33.98
C SER A 96 32.77 8.69 -32.48
N PRO A 97 33.49 9.47 -31.64
CA PRO A 97 33.50 9.26 -30.19
C PRO A 97 32.12 9.36 -29.53
N THR A 98 31.16 10.00 -30.21
CA THR A 98 29.78 10.19 -29.74
C THR A 98 28.85 9.03 -30.08
N LYS A 99 29.12 8.28 -31.16
CA LYS A 99 28.35 7.11 -31.60
C LYS A 99 29.04 5.84 -31.12
N THR A 100 28.71 5.45 -29.90
CA THR A 100 29.39 4.35 -29.20
C THR A 100 28.56 3.09 -29.18
N VAL A 101 27.23 3.18 -29.27
CA VAL A 101 26.33 2.03 -29.15
C VAL A 101 25.77 1.63 -30.50
N LEU A 102 26.06 0.40 -30.89
CA LEU A 102 25.46 -0.24 -32.05
C LEU A 102 24.01 -0.60 -31.74
N LEU A 103 23.81 -1.30 -30.63
CA LEU A 103 22.51 -1.72 -30.13
C LEU A 103 22.59 -1.89 -28.62
N SER A 104 21.57 -1.39 -27.91
CA SER A 104 21.39 -1.67 -26.49
C SER A 104 19.92 -1.87 -26.14
N THR A 105 19.65 -2.68 -25.11
CA THR A 105 18.31 -2.85 -24.55
C THR A 105 17.94 -1.76 -23.52
N VAL A 106 18.89 -0.88 -23.20
CA VAL A 106 18.76 0.23 -22.23
C VAL A 106 19.46 1.49 -22.75
N PRO A 107 19.03 2.71 -22.38
CA PRO A 107 19.78 3.92 -22.71
C PRO A 107 21.18 3.93 -22.08
N LYS A 108 22.22 4.19 -22.88
CA LYS A 108 23.62 4.16 -22.42
C LYS A 108 23.97 5.19 -21.35
N GLN A 109 23.20 6.28 -21.28
CA GLN A 109 23.39 7.38 -20.33
C GLN A 109 22.80 7.07 -18.95
N ALA A 110 21.99 6.00 -18.82
CA ALA A 110 21.42 5.62 -17.55
C ALA A 110 22.52 5.11 -16.60
N PRO A 111 22.58 5.55 -15.32
CA PRO A 111 23.65 5.18 -14.39
C PRO A 111 23.83 3.66 -14.20
N LYS A 112 22.73 2.90 -14.33
CA LYS A 112 22.69 1.43 -14.16
C LYS A 112 22.53 0.66 -15.47
N ALA A 113 22.84 1.29 -16.61
CA ALA A 113 22.71 0.68 -17.93
C ALA A 113 23.53 -0.62 -18.06
N VAL A 114 24.84 -0.54 -17.77
CA VAL A 114 25.78 -1.66 -17.88
C VAL A 114 25.43 -2.78 -16.89
N ASP A 115 24.93 -2.43 -15.70
CA ASP A 115 24.59 -3.37 -14.63
C ASP A 115 23.36 -4.23 -14.94
N ARG A 116 22.40 -3.74 -15.74
CA ARG A 116 21.08 -4.36 -15.91
C ARG A 116 20.76 -4.80 -17.34
N GLY A 117 21.23 -4.05 -18.34
CA GLY A 117 20.89 -4.27 -19.74
C GLY A 117 21.92 -5.09 -20.53
N LEU A 118 21.70 -5.15 -21.85
CA LEU A 118 22.65 -5.58 -22.87
C LEU A 118 23.16 -4.33 -23.61
N LEU A 119 24.48 -4.20 -23.76
CA LEU A 119 25.11 -3.17 -24.57
C LEU A 119 26.07 -3.83 -25.57
N ILE A 120 25.82 -3.62 -26.86
CA ILE A 120 26.75 -3.89 -27.96
C ILE A 120 27.36 -2.54 -28.32
N GLN A 121 28.57 -2.28 -27.83
CA GLN A 121 29.17 -0.95 -27.91
C GLN A 121 30.66 -0.99 -28.24
N ARG A 122 31.11 0.06 -28.91
CA ARG A 122 32.53 0.36 -29.10
C ARG A 122 33.10 0.87 -27.79
N ALA A 123 34.10 0.17 -27.26
CA ALA A 123 34.93 0.60 -26.16
C ALA A 123 36.37 0.72 -26.66
N ASN A 124 36.87 1.94 -26.80
CA ASN A 124 38.15 2.23 -27.45
C ASN A 124 38.20 1.68 -28.89
N ASP A 125 39.11 0.74 -29.18
CA ASP A 125 39.27 0.10 -30.48
C ASP A 125 38.62 -1.29 -30.55
N ASP A 126 37.86 -1.69 -29.54
CA ASP A 126 37.17 -2.98 -29.47
C ASP A 126 35.66 -2.81 -29.55
N LEU A 127 34.99 -3.79 -30.17
CA LEU A 127 33.56 -3.98 -30.06
C LEU A 127 33.27 -4.99 -28.96
N VAL A 128 32.54 -4.57 -27.94
CA VAL A 128 32.26 -5.36 -26.73
C VAL A 128 30.77 -5.63 -26.63
N VAL A 129 30.43 -6.89 -26.33
CA VAL A 129 29.09 -7.31 -25.96
C VAL A 129 29.04 -7.52 -24.45
N VAL A 130 28.39 -6.61 -23.73
CA VAL A 130 28.26 -6.66 -22.26
C VAL A 130 26.82 -6.95 -21.88
N VAL A 131 26.62 -7.87 -20.95
CA VAL A 131 25.32 -8.14 -20.33
C VAL A 131 25.49 -8.19 -18.82
N ARG A 132 24.71 -7.39 -18.09
CA ARG A 132 24.71 -7.34 -16.62
C ARG A 132 26.13 -7.25 -16.03
N ASN A 133 26.89 -6.26 -16.49
CA ASN A 133 28.27 -5.99 -16.09
C ASN A 133 29.29 -7.12 -16.37
N THR A 134 28.92 -8.11 -17.18
CA THR A 134 29.84 -9.17 -17.61
C THR A 134 30.05 -9.10 -19.13
N PRO A 135 31.30 -8.96 -19.63
CA PRO A 135 31.57 -9.05 -21.05
C PRO A 135 31.38 -10.50 -21.49
N VAL A 136 30.56 -10.73 -22.52
CA VAL A 136 30.33 -12.05 -23.10
C VAL A 136 31.39 -12.33 -24.16
N VAL A 137 31.57 -11.43 -25.12
CA VAL A 137 32.58 -11.52 -26.19
C VAL A 137 33.14 -10.14 -26.51
N VAL A 138 34.43 -10.10 -26.88
CA VAL A 138 35.19 -8.90 -27.25
C VAL A 138 35.92 -9.19 -28.56
N ALA A 139 35.90 -8.25 -29.50
CA ALA A 139 36.66 -8.35 -30.74
C ALA A 139 37.23 -6.98 -31.15
N PRO A 140 38.49 -6.90 -31.61
CA PRO A 140 39.04 -5.68 -32.17
C PRO A 140 38.22 -5.18 -33.36
N LEU A 141 37.87 -3.90 -33.38
CA LEU A 141 37.02 -3.31 -34.41
C LEU A 141 37.60 -3.49 -35.82
N LYS A 142 38.93 -3.48 -35.95
CA LYS A 142 39.63 -3.78 -37.22
C LYS A 142 39.35 -5.20 -37.74
N GLN A 143 39.22 -6.18 -36.85
CA GLN A 143 38.88 -7.56 -37.22
C GLN A 143 37.38 -7.68 -37.51
N VAL A 144 36.53 -7.01 -36.74
CA VAL A 144 35.08 -6.95 -36.98
C VAL A 144 34.75 -6.34 -38.33
N LEU A 145 35.47 -5.30 -38.75
CA LEU A 145 35.26 -4.66 -40.06
C LEU A 145 35.97 -5.37 -41.22
N SER A 146 36.71 -6.44 -40.93
CA SER A 146 37.37 -7.23 -41.98
C SER A 146 36.37 -8.11 -42.72
N PRO A 147 36.67 -8.54 -43.97
CA PRO A 147 35.82 -9.47 -44.71
C PRO A 147 35.62 -10.84 -44.04
N ALA A 148 36.40 -11.16 -43.01
CA ALA A 148 36.26 -12.42 -42.26
C ALA A 148 35.05 -12.42 -41.33
N CYS A 149 34.64 -11.27 -40.80
CA CYS A 149 33.49 -11.16 -39.90
C CYS A 149 32.19 -11.07 -40.70
N GLN A 150 31.34 -12.10 -40.61
CA GLN A 150 30.06 -12.14 -41.31
C GLN A 150 28.97 -11.43 -40.51
N LYS A 151 28.73 -11.88 -39.28
CA LYS A 151 27.74 -11.33 -38.37
C LYS A 151 28.09 -11.61 -36.90
N LEU A 152 27.58 -10.77 -36.02
CA LEU A 152 27.50 -11.01 -34.59
C LEU A 152 26.13 -11.64 -34.28
N THR A 153 26.15 -12.82 -33.67
CA THR A 153 24.93 -13.48 -33.17
C THR A 153 24.94 -13.44 -31.65
N PHE A 154 23.85 -13.01 -31.03
CA PHE A 154 23.66 -13.02 -29.58
C PHE A 154 22.35 -13.70 -29.23
N ILE A 155 22.38 -14.63 -28.28
CA ILE A 155 21.21 -15.39 -27.83
C ILE A 155 21.18 -15.36 -26.30
N ALA A 156 20.04 -14.98 -25.73
CA ALA A 156 19.81 -15.02 -24.30
C ALA A 156 18.62 -15.90 -23.94
N HIS A 157 18.91 -16.95 -23.19
CA HIS A 157 17.94 -17.81 -22.50
C HIS A 157 18.18 -17.77 -20.99
N ALA A 158 17.27 -18.34 -20.21
CA ALA A 158 17.38 -18.33 -18.75
C ALA A 158 18.53 -19.20 -18.22
N ASP A 159 18.93 -20.24 -18.95
CA ASP A 159 20.02 -21.16 -18.56
C ASP A 159 21.40 -20.64 -18.96
N ARG A 160 21.49 -19.98 -20.11
CA ARG A 160 22.75 -19.44 -20.65
C ARG A 160 22.52 -18.26 -21.59
N VAL A 161 23.55 -17.43 -21.70
CA VAL A 161 23.68 -16.35 -22.69
C VAL A 161 24.92 -16.60 -23.53
N THR A 162 24.81 -16.50 -24.85
CA THR A 162 25.90 -16.71 -25.79
C THR A 162 26.03 -15.55 -26.76
N ALA A 163 27.27 -15.27 -27.18
CA ALA A 163 27.57 -14.29 -28.21
C ALA A 163 28.72 -14.80 -29.08
N GLU A 164 28.60 -14.66 -30.40
CA GLU A 164 29.59 -15.17 -31.36
C GLU A 164 29.79 -14.19 -32.52
N PHE A 165 31.05 -13.87 -32.81
CA PHE A 165 31.44 -13.20 -34.04
C PHE A 165 31.73 -14.26 -35.12
N VAL A 166 30.71 -14.56 -35.93
CA VAL A 166 30.75 -15.62 -36.93
C VAL A 166 31.80 -15.28 -38.00
N GLY A 167 32.78 -16.19 -38.15
CA GLY A 167 33.90 -16.06 -39.08
C GLY A 167 35.21 -15.54 -38.47
N LEU A 168 35.18 -15.02 -37.23
CA LEU A 168 36.38 -14.73 -36.47
C LEU A 168 36.76 -15.92 -35.58
N THR A 169 38.06 -16.07 -35.32
CA THR A 169 38.61 -17.11 -34.45
C THR A 169 39.37 -16.47 -33.28
N GLN A 170 39.51 -17.22 -32.19
CA GLN A 170 40.27 -16.77 -31.02
C GLN A 170 41.75 -16.65 -31.35
N GLY A 171 42.38 -15.63 -30.74
CA GLY A 171 43.79 -15.32 -30.94
C GLY A 171 44.74 -16.36 -30.33
N PRO A 172 46.04 -16.27 -30.65
CA PRO A 172 47.07 -17.19 -30.15
C PRO A 172 47.25 -17.14 -28.62
N ASP A 173 46.88 -16.02 -27.98
CA ASP A 173 46.99 -15.81 -26.53
C ASP A 173 45.73 -16.23 -25.75
N SER A 174 44.77 -16.89 -26.40
CA SER A 174 43.55 -17.41 -25.78
C SER A 174 43.71 -18.84 -25.27
N ASP A 175 42.79 -19.29 -24.41
CA ASP A 175 42.78 -20.66 -23.88
C ASP A 175 42.54 -21.72 -24.98
N ASP A 176 41.92 -21.35 -26.12
CA ASP A 176 41.66 -22.25 -27.25
C ASP A 176 41.93 -21.57 -28.61
N PRO A 177 43.21 -21.40 -29.00
CA PRO A 177 43.57 -20.73 -30.24
C PRO A 177 43.01 -21.42 -31.49
N GLY A 178 42.36 -20.63 -32.37
CA GLY A 178 41.77 -21.14 -33.61
C GLY A 178 40.32 -21.64 -33.48
N ALA A 179 39.77 -21.75 -32.27
CA ALA A 179 38.33 -21.94 -32.08
C ALA A 179 37.54 -20.71 -32.54
N PRO A 180 36.23 -20.84 -32.86
CA PRO A 180 35.38 -19.69 -33.15
C PRO A 180 35.41 -18.65 -32.02
N LEU A 181 35.38 -17.36 -32.36
CA LEU A 181 35.34 -16.27 -31.40
C LEU A 181 33.94 -16.18 -30.77
N LYS A 182 33.71 -17.02 -29.77
CA LYS A 182 32.45 -17.22 -29.08
C LYS A 182 32.64 -17.10 -27.56
N GLY A 183 31.72 -16.40 -26.92
CA GLY A 183 31.60 -16.31 -25.48
C GLY A 183 30.30 -16.94 -24.97
N GLU A 184 30.36 -17.54 -23.79
CA GLU A 184 29.20 -18.08 -23.07
C GLU A 184 29.24 -17.67 -21.60
N ARG A 185 28.06 -17.35 -21.05
CA ARG A 185 27.83 -17.17 -19.62
C ARG A 185 26.66 -18.05 -19.19
N SER A 186 26.90 -18.92 -18.22
CA SER A 186 25.93 -19.88 -17.68
C SER A 186 26.07 -19.96 -16.15
N GLY A 187 25.16 -20.68 -15.48
CA GLY A 187 25.13 -20.82 -14.01
C GLY A 187 24.41 -19.69 -13.26
N TYR A 188 23.95 -18.66 -13.98
CA TYR A 188 23.11 -17.58 -13.48
C TYR A 188 22.18 -17.09 -14.61
N ASP A 189 21.03 -16.50 -14.27
CA ASP A 189 20.09 -15.93 -15.24
C ASP A 189 20.55 -14.54 -15.70
N PHE A 190 21.38 -14.55 -16.75
CA PHE A 190 21.97 -13.36 -17.36
C PHE A 190 21.03 -12.61 -18.31
N ARG A 191 19.74 -12.97 -18.43
CA ARG A 191 18.84 -12.28 -19.38
C ARG A 191 18.85 -10.75 -19.14
N PRO A 192 19.05 -9.93 -20.18
CA PRO A 192 19.14 -8.49 -20.01
C PRO A 192 17.78 -7.90 -19.70
N GLN A 193 17.76 -6.85 -18.87
CA GLN A 193 16.58 -6.01 -18.74
C GLN A 193 16.34 -5.24 -20.04
N ILE A 194 15.08 -5.18 -20.49
CA ILE A 194 14.68 -4.52 -21.73
C ILE A 194 13.75 -3.36 -21.41
N VAL A 195 14.20 -2.13 -21.70
CA VAL A 195 13.35 -0.93 -21.69
C VAL A 195 13.06 -0.39 -23.10
N GLY A 196 13.68 -0.99 -24.10
CA GLY A 196 13.55 -0.64 -25.51
C GLY A 196 14.68 -1.25 -26.32
N VAL A 197 14.85 -0.76 -27.55
CA VAL A 197 16.02 -1.03 -28.40
C VAL A 197 16.57 0.32 -28.82
N PHE A 198 17.78 0.64 -28.35
CA PHE A 198 18.43 1.93 -28.53
C PHE A 198 19.68 1.78 -29.39
N THR A 199 19.87 2.72 -30.29
CA THR A 199 21.05 2.77 -31.17
C THR A 199 21.45 4.23 -31.39
N ASP A 200 22.76 4.48 -31.51
CA ASP A 200 23.28 5.77 -31.94
C ASP A 200 23.41 5.88 -33.48
N LEU A 201 23.11 4.78 -34.18
CA LEU A 201 23.13 4.73 -35.63
C LEU A 201 21.84 5.31 -36.20
N THR A 202 21.93 5.88 -37.40
CA THR A 202 20.82 6.51 -38.12
C THR A 202 20.87 6.10 -39.59
N GLY A 203 19.73 6.05 -40.27
CA GLY A 203 19.63 5.75 -41.70
C GLY A 203 18.93 4.42 -41.99
N PRO A 204 19.02 3.90 -43.22
CA PRO A 204 18.36 2.65 -43.59
C PRO A 204 18.98 1.47 -42.83
N ALA A 205 18.13 0.53 -42.40
CA ALA A 205 18.61 -0.65 -41.71
C ALA A 205 19.31 -1.61 -42.71
N PRO A 206 20.52 -2.08 -42.40
CA PRO A 206 21.24 -2.99 -43.28
C PRO A 206 20.56 -4.38 -43.31
N PRO A 207 20.65 -5.10 -44.44
CA PRO A 207 20.10 -6.45 -44.53
C PRO A 207 20.79 -7.40 -43.55
N GLY A 208 20.01 -8.28 -42.91
CA GLY A 208 20.52 -9.23 -41.92
C GLY A 208 20.60 -8.69 -40.49
N LEU A 209 20.30 -7.41 -40.25
CA LEU A 209 20.11 -6.87 -38.90
C LEU A 209 18.73 -7.26 -38.36
N SER A 210 18.69 -8.00 -37.25
CA SER A 210 17.45 -8.35 -36.57
C SER A 210 17.65 -8.47 -35.06
N LEU A 211 16.62 -8.08 -34.32
CA LEU A 211 16.41 -8.38 -32.92
C LEU A 211 15.00 -8.93 -32.81
N SER A 212 14.86 -10.08 -32.15
CA SER A 212 13.57 -10.66 -31.80
C SER A 212 13.57 -11.04 -30.33
N ALA A 213 12.65 -10.48 -29.56
CA ALA A 213 12.47 -10.77 -28.14
C ALA A 213 11.04 -11.26 -27.87
N THR A 214 10.89 -12.44 -27.30
CA THR A 214 9.57 -12.98 -26.92
C THR A 214 9.19 -12.44 -25.54
N ILE A 215 8.21 -11.55 -25.49
CA ILE A 215 7.79 -10.91 -24.25
C ILE A 215 7.04 -11.91 -23.37
N ASP A 216 7.36 -11.92 -22.07
CA ASP A 216 6.66 -12.76 -21.11
C ASP A 216 5.23 -12.25 -20.88
N THR A 217 4.29 -12.91 -21.54
CA THR A 217 2.86 -12.61 -21.54
C THR A 217 2.05 -13.69 -20.84
N ARG A 218 2.70 -14.51 -19.98
CA ARG A 218 2.07 -15.73 -19.42
C ARG A 218 0.76 -15.47 -18.66
N TYR A 219 0.62 -14.27 -18.08
CA TYR A 219 -0.54 -13.86 -17.30
C TYR A 219 -1.63 -13.15 -18.13
N SER A 220 -1.31 -12.74 -19.36
CA SER A 220 -2.27 -12.15 -20.31
C SER A 220 -3.05 -13.26 -21.03
N SER A 221 -3.94 -13.90 -20.28
CA SER A 221 -4.77 -15.01 -20.75
C SER A 221 -6.26 -14.68 -20.79
N ALA A 222 -7.03 -15.55 -21.45
CA ALA A 222 -8.47 -15.61 -21.31
C ALA A 222 -8.92 -17.08 -21.21
N PRO A 223 -9.99 -17.39 -20.46
CA PRO A 223 -10.52 -18.75 -20.39
C PRO A 223 -10.97 -19.25 -21.77
N THR A 224 -10.63 -20.48 -22.12
CA THR A 224 -11.19 -21.13 -23.31
C THR A 224 -12.68 -21.42 -23.13
N ALA A 225 -13.40 -21.71 -24.22
CA ALA A 225 -14.81 -22.13 -24.15
C ALA A 225 -15.02 -23.35 -23.24
N LEU A 226 -14.06 -24.29 -23.23
CA LEU A 226 -14.09 -25.45 -22.34
C LEU A 226 -13.96 -25.05 -20.86
N LYS A 227 -12.99 -24.19 -20.54
CA LYS A 227 -12.83 -23.65 -19.18
C LYS A 227 -14.08 -22.90 -18.74
N MET A 228 -14.61 -22.03 -19.59
CA MET A 228 -15.84 -21.28 -19.33
C MET A 228 -17.05 -22.19 -19.07
N ALA A 229 -17.26 -23.21 -19.90
CA ALA A 229 -18.34 -24.17 -19.71
C ALA A 229 -18.21 -24.93 -18.38
N ALA A 230 -17.00 -25.39 -18.03
CA ALA A 230 -16.74 -26.07 -16.76
C ALA A 230 -17.02 -25.16 -15.55
N MET A 231 -16.64 -23.88 -15.62
CA MET A 231 -16.92 -22.90 -14.56
C MET A 231 -18.43 -22.67 -14.38
N VAL A 232 -19.15 -22.39 -15.48
CA VAL A 232 -20.61 -22.14 -15.44
C VAL A 232 -21.36 -23.38 -14.95
N LEU A 233 -21.03 -24.56 -15.47
CA LEU A 233 -21.64 -25.82 -15.04
C LEU A 233 -21.28 -26.14 -13.58
N GLY A 234 -20.05 -25.91 -13.14
CA GLY A 234 -19.61 -26.14 -11.77
C GLY A 234 -20.40 -25.29 -10.76
N VAL A 235 -20.61 -24.00 -11.05
CA VAL A 235 -21.43 -23.11 -10.23
C VAL A 235 -22.90 -23.55 -10.25
N ALA A 236 -23.46 -23.85 -11.43
CA ALA A 236 -24.85 -24.30 -11.55
C ALA A 236 -25.10 -25.61 -10.78
N MET A 237 -24.19 -26.58 -10.89
CA MET A 237 -24.26 -27.85 -10.16
C MET A 237 -24.15 -27.65 -8.64
N THR A 238 -23.29 -26.73 -8.19
CA THR A 238 -23.20 -26.36 -6.78
C THR A 238 -24.54 -25.79 -6.29
N LEU A 239 -25.15 -24.84 -7.02
CA LEU A 239 -26.46 -24.28 -6.68
C LEU A 239 -27.56 -25.35 -6.62
N ILE A 240 -27.61 -26.24 -7.61
CA ILE A 240 -28.57 -27.35 -7.65
C ILE A 240 -28.38 -28.28 -6.44
N SER A 241 -27.13 -28.58 -6.07
CA SER A 241 -26.82 -29.41 -4.90
C SER A 241 -27.27 -28.75 -3.58
N LEU A 242 -27.16 -27.42 -3.47
CA LEU A 242 -27.60 -26.66 -2.30
C LEU A 242 -29.13 -26.59 -2.22
N VAL A 243 -29.82 -26.45 -3.36
CA VAL A 243 -31.29 -26.56 -3.41
C VAL A 243 -31.75 -27.95 -2.99
N ALA A 244 -31.07 -29.01 -3.45
CA ALA A 244 -31.36 -30.37 -3.02
C ALA A 244 -31.11 -30.55 -1.51
N LEU A 245 -30.02 -30.00 -0.97
CA LEU A 245 -29.75 -29.99 0.47
C LEU A 245 -30.84 -29.24 1.24
N HIS A 246 -31.34 -28.12 0.72
CA HIS A 246 -32.44 -27.35 1.31
C HIS A 246 -33.76 -28.15 1.39
N LEU A 247 -34.01 -29.04 0.43
CA LEU A 247 -35.16 -29.92 0.46
C LEU A 247 -35.00 -31.04 1.51
N LEU A 248 -33.80 -31.59 1.67
CA LEU A 248 -33.48 -32.62 2.68
C LEU A 248 -33.57 -32.08 4.11
N ASP A 249 -32.82 -31.03 4.41
CA ASP A 249 -33.46 -29.78 4.77
C ASP A 249 -34.79 -29.82 5.53
N GLY A 250 -35.88 -29.63 4.78
CA GLY A 250 -37.25 -29.47 5.26
C GLY A 250 -37.97 -30.75 5.71
N ALA A 251 -37.30 -31.90 5.74
CA ALA A 251 -37.96 -33.19 5.97
C ALA A 251 -38.65 -33.34 7.34
N ASP A 252 -38.21 -32.60 8.36
CA ASP A 252 -38.82 -32.67 9.70
C ASP A 252 -40.16 -31.91 9.84
N GLY A 253 -40.69 -31.32 8.76
CA GLY A 253 -41.97 -30.61 8.76
C GLY A 253 -42.01 -29.28 9.54
N VAL A 254 -40.92 -28.92 10.23
CA VAL A 254 -40.80 -27.64 10.94
C VAL A 254 -40.67 -26.50 9.92
N ARG A 255 -41.77 -25.78 9.69
CA ARG A 255 -41.79 -24.53 8.90
C ARG A 255 -40.83 -23.50 9.52
N GLN A 256 -40.00 -22.87 8.68
CA GLN A 256 -39.22 -21.71 9.10
C GLN A 256 -40.19 -20.59 9.49
N ARG A 257 -40.35 -20.33 10.79
CA ARG A 257 -41.36 -19.38 11.28
C ARG A 257 -41.08 -17.91 10.92
N ARG A 258 -39.86 -17.55 10.46
CA ARG A 258 -39.46 -16.26 9.82
C ARG A 258 -37.98 -16.30 9.39
N PHE A 259 -37.63 -15.74 8.22
CA PHE A 259 -36.24 -15.62 7.77
C PHE A 259 -35.47 -14.53 8.55
N LEU A 260 -36.12 -13.41 8.85
CA LEU A 260 -35.62 -12.34 9.72
C LEU A 260 -36.56 -12.15 10.93
N PRO A 261 -36.06 -12.17 12.17
CA PRO A 261 -36.86 -11.90 13.37
C PRO A 261 -37.49 -10.51 13.37
N SER A 262 -38.59 -10.30 14.13
CA SER A 262 -39.24 -8.97 14.24
C SER A 262 -38.31 -7.85 14.70
N ARG A 263 -37.27 -8.19 15.47
CA ARG A 263 -36.27 -7.25 16.01
C ARG A 263 -35.32 -6.66 14.95
N TRP A 264 -35.27 -7.24 13.75
CA TRP A 264 -34.53 -6.61 12.65
C TRP A 264 -35.12 -5.25 12.29
N TRP A 265 -36.41 -5.03 12.49
CA TRP A 265 -37.05 -3.78 12.06
C TRP A 265 -37.08 -2.69 13.13
N SER A 266 -36.49 -2.92 14.31
CA SER A 266 -36.43 -1.92 15.38
C SER A 266 -35.10 -1.16 15.35
N LEU A 267 -35.15 0.17 15.39
CA LEU A 267 -33.99 1.05 15.59
C LEU A 267 -33.90 1.47 17.06
N SER A 268 -32.69 1.53 17.60
CA SER A 268 -32.40 2.07 18.93
C SER A 268 -31.58 3.36 18.81
N ALA A 269 -31.62 4.20 19.84
CA ALA A 269 -30.82 5.43 19.87
C ALA A 269 -29.32 5.18 19.69
N LEU A 270 -28.81 4.06 20.22
CA LEU A 270 -27.41 3.67 20.04
C LEU A 270 -27.07 3.34 18.59
N ASP A 271 -27.99 2.74 17.82
CA ASP A 271 -27.76 2.52 16.39
C ASP A 271 -27.60 3.86 15.66
N GLY A 272 -28.42 4.85 16.02
CA GLY A 272 -28.29 6.21 15.50
C GLY A 272 -26.92 6.82 15.79
N VAL A 273 -26.39 6.65 17.01
CA VAL A 273 -25.05 7.12 17.39
C VAL A 273 -23.96 6.41 16.58
N VAL A 274 -23.98 5.08 16.52
CA VAL A 274 -22.99 4.29 15.77
C VAL A 274 -23.01 4.66 14.28
N PHE A 275 -24.20 4.75 13.68
CA PHE A 275 -24.35 5.15 12.29
C PHE A 275 -23.89 6.59 12.02
N ALA A 276 -24.17 7.52 12.93
CA ALA A 276 -23.69 8.90 12.81
C ALA A 276 -22.16 8.96 12.89
N VAL A 277 -21.53 8.23 13.82
CA VAL A 277 -20.06 8.17 13.93
C VAL A 277 -19.45 7.57 12.67
N LEU A 278 -19.97 6.43 12.18
CA LEU A 278 -19.48 5.80 10.94
C LEU A 278 -19.65 6.69 9.72
N ALA A 279 -20.82 7.34 9.57
CA ALA A 279 -21.09 8.24 8.47
C ALA A 279 -20.19 9.48 8.51
N TRP A 280 -19.97 10.08 9.68
CA TRP A 280 -19.07 11.21 9.82
C TRP A 280 -17.62 10.82 9.55
N TRP A 281 -17.18 9.68 10.08
CA TRP A 281 -15.85 9.13 9.84
C TRP A 281 -15.58 8.77 8.38
N HIS A 282 -16.61 8.40 7.61
CA HIS A 282 -16.47 8.21 6.17
C HIS A 282 -15.93 9.45 5.46
N PHE A 283 -16.31 10.66 5.93
CA PHE A 283 -15.83 11.92 5.37
C PHE A 283 -14.54 12.41 6.01
N VAL A 284 -14.50 12.51 7.34
CA VAL A 284 -13.38 13.16 8.05
C VAL A 284 -12.28 12.19 8.48
N GLY A 285 -12.60 10.90 8.55
CA GLY A 285 -11.74 9.86 9.09
C GLY A 285 -10.53 9.55 8.22
N ALA A 286 -9.46 9.06 8.85
CA ALA A 286 -8.25 8.67 8.18
C ALA A 286 -8.48 7.47 7.26
N ASN A 287 -7.76 7.45 6.15
CA ASN A 287 -7.71 6.35 5.20
C ASN A 287 -6.67 5.30 5.62
N THR A 288 -6.72 4.12 5.01
CA THR A 288 -5.69 3.10 5.26
C THR A 288 -4.48 3.32 4.34
N SER A 289 -3.31 2.77 4.71
CA SER A 289 -2.05 3.00 3.99
C SER A 289 -2.11 2.57 2.53
N ASP A 290 -2.78 1.45 2.24
CA ASP A 290 -2.70 0.78 0.94
C ASP A 290 -3.86 1.18 0.00
N ASP A 291 -4.65 2.20 0.37
CA ASP A 291 -5.80 2.60 -0.45
C ASP A 291 -5.36 3.09 -1.84
N GLY A 292 -4.24 3.80 -1.92
CA GLY A 292 -3.63 4.19 -3.18
C GLY A 292 -3.14 2.99 -3.99
N TYR A 293 -2.55 1.99 -3.31
CA TYR A 293 -2.04 0.75 -3.90
C TYR A 293 -3.16 -0.03 -4.62
N ILE A 294 -4.27 -0.26 -3.91
CA ILE A 294 -5.40 -1.05 -4.38
C ILE A 294 -6.18 -0.29 -5.45
N LEU A 295 -6.36 1.02 -5.29
CA LEU A 295 -7.07 1.84 -6.27
C LEU A 295 -6.35 1.85 -7.62
N THR A 296 -5.04 2.04 -7.67
CA THR A 296 -4.31 2.08 -8.95
C THR A 296 -4.30 0.72 -9.62
N MET A 297 -4.09 -0.37 -8.88
CA MET A 297 -4.21 -1.75 -9.40
C MET A 297 -5.58 -2.01 -10.04
N ALA A 298 -6.66 -1.65 -9.34
CA ALA A 298 -8.02 -1.81 -9.86
C ALA A 298 -8.27 -0.94 -11.12
N ARG A 299 -7.68 0.27 -11.19
CA ARG A 299 -7.83 1.16 -12.35
C ARG A 299 -7.05 0.67 -13.58
N VAL A 300 -5.92 0.00 -13.40
CA VAL A 300 -5.09 -0.49 -14.53
C VAL A 300 -5.46 -1.90 -14.99
N SER A 301 -6.12 -2.70 -14.14
CA SER A 301 -6.34 -4.14 -14.38
C SER A 301 -7.11 -4.44 -15.68
N GLU A 302 -8.06 -3.58 -16.06
CA GLU A 302 -8.84 -3.78 -17.29
C GLU A 302 -8.00 -3.62 -18.55
N HIS A 303 -7.10 -2.64 -18.57
CA HIS A 303 -6.19 -2.43 -19.68
C HIS A 303 -5.13 -3.53 -19.75
N ALA A 304 -4.66 -4.01 -18.59
CA ALA A 304 -3.74 -5.12 -18.45
C ALA A 304 -4.33 -6.46 -18.92
N GLY A 305 -5.64 -6.64 -18.73
CA GLY A 305 -6.36 -7.88 -18.99
C GLY A 305 -6.27 -8.91 -17.86
N TYR A 306 -5.64 -8.56 -16.74
CA TYR A 306 -5.55 -9.37 -15.52
C TYR A 306 -5.26 -8.48 -14.29
N MET A 307 -5.52 -8.99 -13.08
CA MET A 307 -5.25 -8.28 -11.82
C MET A 307 -3.78 -8.39 -11.42
N ALA A 308 -2.93 -7.58 -12.07
CA ALA A 308 -1.50 -7.52 -11.80
C ALA A 308 -1.20 -6.82 -10.47
N ASN A 309 -0.20 -7.31 -9.75
CA ASN A 309 0.49 -6.47 -8.80
C ASN A 309 1.30 -5.41 -9.58
N TYR A 310 0.84 -4.17 -9.51
CA TYR A 310 1.35 -3.08 -10.34
C TYR A 310 2.69 -2.52 -9.84
N TYR A 311 2.93 -2.60 -8.54
CA TYR A 311 4.04 -1.91 -7.89
C TYR A 311 5.23 -2.81 -7.57
N ARG A 312 5.04 -4.14 -7.53
CA ARG A 312 6.06 -5.09 -7.11
C ARG A 312 5.90 -6.42 -7.84
N TRP A 313 6.92 -7.27 -7.72
CA TRP A 313 6.93 -8.65 -8.17
C TRP A 313 6.72 -8.81 -9.68
N PHE A 314 7.37 -7.94 -10.46
CA PHE A 314 7.54 -8.12 -11.91
C PHE A 314 6.20 -8.25 -12.68
N GLY A 315 5.14 -7.61 -12.19
CA GLY A 315 3.79 -7.67 -12.79
C GLY A 315 3.08 -9.00 -12.61
N THR A 316 3.47 -9.85 -11.65
CA THR A 316 2.74 -11.09 -11.33
C THR A 316 1.33 -10.80 -10.81
N PRO A 317 0.33 -11.69 -11.04
CA PRO A 317 -1.04 -11.47 -10.58
C PRO A 317 -1.17 -11.53 -9.05
N GLU A 318 -2.21 -10.90 -8.48
CA GLU A 318 -2.57 -11.01 -7.05
C GLU A 318 -3.12 -12.37 -6.63
N ALA A 319 -3.49 -13.20 -7.59
CA ALA A 319 -4.02 -14.53 -7.35
C ALA A 319 -3.09 -15.39 -6.44
N PRO A 320 -3.65 -16.18 -5.50
CA PRO A 320 -5.06 -16.58 -5.40
C PRO A 320 -5.96 -15.57 -4.66
N PHE A 321 -5.43 -14.42 -4.25
CA PHE A 321 -6.16 -13.43 -3.47
C PHE A 321 -6.78 -12.33 -4.33
N GLY A 322 -7.62 -11.47 -3.73
CA GLY A 322 -7.99 -10.20 -4.34
C GLY A 322 -9.16 -10.24 -5.32
N TRP A 323 -10.04 -11.25 -5.25
CA TRP A 323 -11.24 -11.31 -6.12
C TRP A 323 -12.14 -10.06 -6.05
N TYR A 324 -12.10 -9.34 -4.94
CA TYR A 324 -12.89 -8.11 -4.75
C TYR A 324 -12.23 -6.88 -5.41
N TYR A 325 -10.94 -6.93 -5.75
CA TYR A 325 -10.29 -5.87 -6.53
C TYR A 325 -10.93 -5.73 -7.90
N ASP A 326 -11.38 -6.83 -8.49
CA ASP A 326 -12.13 -6.82 -9.74
C ASP A 326 -13.50 -6.13 -9.59
N LEU A 327 -14.12 -6.21 -8.42
CA LEU A 327 -15.33 -5.44 -8.13
C LEU A 327 -15.02 -3.95 -7.97
N LEU A 328 -13.87 -3.61 -7.37
CA LEU A 328 -13.41 -2.22 -7.28
C LEU A 328 -13.06 -1.65 -8.65
N ALA A 329 -12.52 -2.45 -9.57
CA ALA A 329 -12.26 -2.03 -10.96
C ALA A 329 -13.57 -1.60 -11.64
N LEU A 330 -14.61 -2.43 -11.54
CA LEU A 330 -15.95 -2.11 -12.03
C LEU A 330 -16.56 -0.89 -11.32
N TRP A 331 -16.31 -0.75 -10.01
CA TRP A 331 -16.81 0.36 -9.20
C TRP A 331 -16.15 1.71 -9.58
N ALA A 332 -14.88 1.65 -9.99
CA ALA A 332 -14.08 2.81 -10.39
C ALA A 332 -14.54 3.45 -11.71
N HIS A 333 -15.29 2.73 -12.55
CA HIS A 333 -15.92 3.30 -13.75
C HIS A 333 -16.89 4.44 -13.46
N VAL A 334 -17.55 4.40 -12.29
CA VAL A 334 -18.50 5.45 -11.89
C VAL A 334 -17.75 6.67 -11.39
N SER A 335 -16.83 6.48 -10.45
CA SER A 335 -15.99 7.53 -9.90
C SER A 335 -14.79 6.91 -9.18
N THR A 336 -13.67 7.63 -9.14
CA THR A 336 -12.46 7.23 -8.39
C THR A 336 -12.29 8.02 -7.09
N THR A 337 -13.28 8.83 -6.71
CA THR A 337 -13.23 9.64 -5.48
C THR A 337 -13.19 8.77 -4.22
N SER A 338 -12.48 9.24 -3.19
CA SER A 338 -12.35 8.52 -1.91
C SER A 338 -13.71 8.20 -1.28
N VAL A 339 -14.67 9.13 -1.30
CA VAL A 339 -16.02 8.91 -0.76
C VAL A 339 -16.81 7.82 -1.49
N TRP A 340 -16.61 7.66 -2.79
CA TRP A 340 -17.31 6.65 -3.59
C TRP A 340 -16.65 5.28 -3.48
N MET A 341 -15.31 5.24 -3.62
CA MET A 341 -14.55 4.00 -3.58
C MET A 341 -14.65 3.30 -2.22
N ARG A 342 -14.77 4.05 -1.12
CA ARG A 342 -14.97 3.52 0.23
C ARG A 342 -16.42 3.31 0.63
N LEU A 343 -17.39 3.62 -0.24
CA LEU A 343 -18.81 3.44 0.08
C LEU A 343 -19.17 1.96 0.39
N PRO A 344 -18.64 0.95 -0.34
CA PRO A 344 -18.81 -0.44 0.06
C PRO A 344 -18.31 -0.73 1.47
N THR A 345 -17.19 -0.10 1.87
CA THR A 345 -16.61 -0.22 3.20
C THR A 345 -17.53 0.35 4.29
N LEU A 346 -18.12 1.52 4.06
CA LEU A 346 -19.13 2.06 4.97
C LEU A 346 -20.35 1.12 5.08
N ALA A 347 -20.84 0.59 3.95
CA ALA A 347 -21.96 -0.34 3.96
C ALA A 347 -21.63 -1.61 4.78
N MET A 348 -20.41 -2.16 4.64
CA MET A 348 -19.94 -3.29 5.44
C MET A 348 -19.89 -2.94 6.94
N ALA A 349 -19.47 -1.73 7.31
CA ALA A 349 -19.48 -1.26 8.69
C ALA A 349 -20.88 -1.29 9.31
N LEU A 350 -21.85 -0.76 8.57
CA LEU A 350 -23.25 -0.70 8.97
C LEU A 350 -23.83 -2.11 9.14
N VAL A 351 -23.54 -3.02 8.20
CA VAL A 351 -23.96 -4.42 8.27
C VAL A 351 -23.29 -5.16 9.43
N CYS A 352 -22.00 -4.92 9.68
CA CYS A 352 -21.28 -5.48 10.84
C CYS A 352 -21.96 -5.09 12.14
N TRP A 353 -22.20 -3.80 12.38
CA TRP A 353 -22.91 -3.35 13.58
C TRP A 353 -24.31 -3.95 13.68
N TRP A 354 -25.02 -4.01 12.55
CA TRP A 354 -26.35 -4.61 12.49
C TRP A 354 -26.36 -6.08 12.90
N LEU A 355 -25.41 -6.88 12.40
CA LEU A 355 -25.25 -8.29 12.77
C LEU A 355 -24.87 -8.44 14.24
N ILE A 356 -23.92 -7.65 14.74
CA ILE A 356 -23.49 -7.69 16.15
C ILE A 356 -24.70 -7.44 17.07
N SER A 357 -25.44 -6.36 16.81
CA SER A 357 -26.54 -5.91 17.66
C SER A 357 -27.81 -6.77 17.56
N ARG A 358 -28.12 -7.32 16.38
CA ARG A 358 -29.38 -8.05 16.12
C ARG A 358 -29.25 -9.57 16.11
N GLU A 359 -28.12 -10.12 15.72
CA GLU A 359 -27.90 -11.57 15.61
C GLU A 359 -26.96 -12.09 16.70
N VAL A 360 -25.80 -11.44 16.90
CA VAL A 360 -24.77 -11.94 17.82
C VAL A 360 -25.16 -11.74 19.29
N ILE A 361 -25.36 -10.49 19.73
CA ILE A 361 -25.70 -10.14 21.12
C ILE A 361 -26.89 -10.95 21.65
N PRO A 362 -28.00 -11.12 20.91
CA PRO A 362 -29.14 -11.90 21.41
C PRO A 362 -28.85 -13.39 21.52
N ARG A 363 -27.97 -13.92 20.66
CA ARG A 363 -27.56 -15.33 20.65
C ARG A 363 -26.59 -15.65 21.80
N LEU A 364 -25.82 -14.67 22.25
CA LEU A 364 -24.88 -14.81 23.37
C LEU A 364 -25.55 -14.95 24.74
N GLY A 365 -26.83 -14.65 24.88
CA GLY A 365 -27.62 -14.95 26.07
C GLY A 365 -28.49 -13.80 26.58
N HIS A 366 -29.36 -14.09 27.56
CA HIS A 366 -30.34 -13.12 28.04
C HIS A 366 -29.71 -11.93 28.77
N ALA A 367 -28.64 -12.15 29.56
CA ALA A 367 -27.96 -11.07 30.29
C ALA A 367 -27.25 -10.10 29.34
N VAL A 368 -26.63 -10.63 28.27
CA VAL A 368 -25.97 -9.83 27.23
C VAL A 368 -27.00 -8.99 26.47
N LYS A 369 -28.16 -9.59 26.15
CA LYS A 369 -29.26 -8.93 25.43
C LYS A 369 -29.89 -7.77 26.19
N THR A 370 -30.00 -7.86 27.52
CA THR A 370 -30.75 -6.90 28.35
C THR A 370 -29.85 -5.84 29.00
N SER A 371 -28.56 -6.12 29.14
CA SER A 371 -27.61 -5.19 29.73
C SER A 371 -27.28 -4.03 28.79
N ARG A 372 -27.63 -2.80 29.20
CA ARG A 372 -27.21 -1.58 28.47
C ARG A 372 -25.68 -1.48 28.41
N ALA A 373 -24.99 -1.76 29.51
CA ALA A 373 -23.53 -1.73 29.56
C ALA A 373 -22.90 -2.67 28.53
N ALA A 374 -23.46 -3.87 28.33
CA ALA A 374 -22.94 -4.82 27.35
C ALA A 374 -23.07 -4.30 25.91
N ILE A 375 -24.22 -3.74 25.55
CA ILE A 375 -24.46 -3.23 24.19
C ILE A 375 -23.61 -1.97 23.91
N TRP A 376 -23.48 -1.07 24.88
CA TRP A 376 -22.61 0.11 24.75
C TRP A 376 -21.12 -0.25 24.69
N THR A 377 -20.68 -1.26 25.45
CA THR A 377 -19.30 -1.79 25.34
C THR A 377 -19.09 -2.43 23.96
N ALA A 378 -20.07 -3.17 23.45
CA ALA A 378 -20.00 -3.77 22.12
C ALA A 378 -19.84 -2.71 21.02
N ALA A 379 -20.62 -1.63 21.09
CA ALA A 379 -20.52 -0.51 20.15
C ALA A 379 -19.17 0.19 20.24
N GLY A 380 -18.71 0.53 21.45
CA GLY A 380 -17.41 1.17 21.64
C GLY A 380 -16.25 0.31 21.15
N MET A 381 -16.23 -0.97 21.51
CA MET A 381 -15.20 -1.92 21.06
C MET A 381 -15.22 -2.16 19.55
N PHE A 382 -16.38 -2.16 18.92
CA PHE A 382 -16.49 -2.23 17.46
C PHE A 382 -15.91 -0.97 16.79
N LEU A 383 -16.29 0.21 17.28
CA LEU A 383 -15.85 1.48 16.72
C LEU A 383 -14.33 1.71 16.87
N VAL A 384 -13.74 1.45 18.04
CA VAL A 384 -12.28 1.61 18.23
C VAL A 384 -11.43 0.69 17.35
N PHE A 385 -11.99 -0.40 16.82
CA PHE A 385 -11.33 -1.19 15.78
C PHE A 385 -11.62 -0.63 14.40
N TRP A 386 -12.90 -0.39 14.09
CA TRP A 386 -13.32 -0.04 12.74
C TRP A 386 -12.74 1.31 12.27
N LEU A 387 -12.79 2.33 13.12
CA LEU A 387 -12.39 3.69 12.76
C LEU A 387 -10.91 3.75 12.33
N PRO A 388 -9.94 3.25 13.13
CA PRO A 388 -8.53 3.36 12.76
C PRO A 388 -8.00 2.32 11.75
N LEU A 389 -8.69 1.18 11.56
CA LEU A 389 -8.15 0.04 10.82
C LEU A 389 -8.90 -0.26 9.52
N ASP A 390 -10.21 0.01 9.47
CA ASP A 390 -11.11 -0.52 8.43
C ASP A 390 -11.72 0.59 7.53
N ASN A 391 -11.20 1.82 7.56
CA ASN A 391 -11.74 2.96 6.78
C ASN A 391 -11.06 3.14 5.40
N GLY A 392 -10.92 2.05 4.63
CA GLY A 392 -10.19 2.04 3.37
C GLY A 392 -10.67 0.97 2.36
N LEU A 393 -9.80 0.64 1.41
CA LEU A 393 -10.01 -0.33 0.32
C LEU A 393 -9.34 -1.69 0.59
N ARG A 394 -8.62 -1.82 1.71
CA ARG A 394 -7.97 -3.06 2.14
C ARG A 394 -8.99 -4.16 2.45
N PRO A 395 -8.58 -5.45 2.53
CA PRO A 395 -9.54 -6.56 2.64
C PRO A 395 -10.11 -6.76 4.05
N GLU A 396 -9.51 -6.17 5.09
CA GLU A 396 -9.92 -6.36 6.49
C GLU A 396 -11.40 -6.10 6.79
N PRO A 397 -12.06 -5.05 6.23
CA PRO A 397 -13.49 -4.83 6.40
C PRO A 397 -14.34 -6.00 5.88
N ILE A 398 -13.94 -6.58 4.73
CA ILE A 398 -14.59 -7.75 4.13
C ILE A 398 -14.36 -8.97 5.04
N ILE A 399 -13.16 -9.10 5.60
CA ILE A 399 -12.79 -10.21 6.49
C ILE A 399 -13.55 -10.15 7.82
N ALA A 400 -13.61 -8.97 8.44
CA ALA A 400 -14.34 -8.75 9.69
C ALA A 400 -15.83 -9.09 9.53
N LEU A 401 -16.44 -8.66 8.41
CA LEU A 401 -17.81 -9.00 8.07
C LEU A 401 -17.96 -10.50 7.76
N GLY A 402 -17.05 -11.07 6.98
CA GLY A 402 -17.04 -12.47 6.56
C GLY A 402 -16.96 -13.44 7.75
N ILE A 403 -16.13 -13.13 8.76
CA ILE A 403 -16.03 -13.89 10.02
C ILE A 403 -17.38 -13.87 10.76
N LEU A 404 -18.00 -12.69 10.88
CA LEU A 404 -19.30 -12.56 11.55
C LEU A 404 -20.41 -13.32 10.81
N LEU A 405 -20.48 -13.20 9.48
CA LEU A 405 -21.45 -13.89 8.65
C LEU A 405 -21.26 -15.41 8.72
N THR A 406 -20.02 -15.88 8.71
CA THR A 406 -19.67 -17.30 8.88
C THR A 406 -20.15 -17.80 10.24
N TRP A 407 -19.84 -17.08 11.32
CA TRP A 407 -20.31 -17.43 12.66
C TRP A 407 -21.83 -17.42 12.79
N CYS A 408 -22.51 -16.39 12.28
CA CYS A 408 -23.97 -16.28 12.31
C CYS A 408 -24.63 -17.45 11.56
N SER A 409 -24.08 -17.82 10.40
CA SER A 409 -24.57 -18.92 9.57
C SER A 409 -24.40 -20.27 10.28
N VAL A 410 -23.23 -20.51 10.90
CA VAL A 410 -22.98 -21.69 11.72
C VAL A 410 -23.93 -21.74 12.92
N GLU A 411 -24.04 -20.66 13.70
CA GLU A 411 -24.93 -20.62 14.87
C GLU A 411 -26.38 -20.87 14.53
N ARG A 412 -26.84 -20.34 13.39
CA ARG A 412 -28.19 -20.56 12.90
C ARG A 412 -28.38 -22.02 12.47
N GLY A 413 -27.41 -22.62 11.79
CA GLY A 413 -27.40 -24.05 11.45
C GLY A 413 -27.46 -24.94 12.68
N VAL A 414 -26.67 -24.61 13.72
CA VAL A 414 -26.64 -25.33 15.00
C VAL A 414 -27.95 -25.19 15.77
N ALA A 415 -28.52 -23.99 15.84
CA ALA A 415 -29.78 -23.75 16.54
C ALA A 415 -30.97 -24.44 15.86
N THR A 416 -30.95 -24.56 14.53
CA THR A 416 -32.05 -25.12 13.73
C THR A 416 -31.85 -26.57 13.32
N SER A 417 -30.68 -27.16 13.59
CA SER A 417 -30.28 -28.49 13.11
C SER A 417 -30.39 -28.64 11.57
N ARG A 418 -29.98 -27.59 10.84
CA ARG A 418 -29.99 -27.51 9.37
C ARG A 418 -28.56 -27.42 8.84
N LEU A 419 -28.29 -28.08 7.72
CA LEU A 419 -26.96 -28.11 7.09
C LEU A 419 -26.78 -27.02 6.03
N LEU A 420 -27.85 -26.52 5.41
CA LEU A 420 -27.75 -25.46 4.41
C LEU A 420 -27.05 -24.19 4.94
N PRO A 421 -27.35 -23.66 6.15
CA PRO A 421 -26.61 -22.51 6.69
C PRO A 421 -25.12 -22.81 6.88
N VAL A 422 -24.76 -24.07 7.16
CA VAL A 422 -23.35 -24.46 7.29
C VAL A 422 -22.67 -24.51 5.91
N ALA A 423 -23.37 -24.98 4.88
CA ALA A 423 -22.84 -24.92 3.51
C ALA A 423 -22.61 -23.47 3.05
N PHE A 424 -23.51 -22.53 3.38
CA PHE A 424 -23.27 -21.10 3.16
C PHE A 424 -22.10 -20.57 4.00
N ALA A 425 -21.94 -21.02 5.24
CA ALA A 425 -20.77 -20.67 6.05
C ALA A 425 -19.46 -21.11 5.39
N CYS A 426 -19.42 -22.29 4.74
CA CYS A 426 -18.26 -22.74 3.96
C CYS A 426 -17.97 -21.81 2.78
N ILE A 427 -18.98 -21.38 2.02
CA ILE A 427 -18.81 -20.44 0.89
C ILE A 427 -18.27 -19.09 1.39
N ILE A 428 -18.91 -18.52 2.41
CA ILE A 428 -18.53 -17.22 2.98
C ILE A 428 -17.12 -17.30 3.57
N GLY A 429 -16.83 -18.34 4.35
CA GLY A 429 -15.50 -18.56 4.91
C GLY A 429 -14.43 -18.73 3.84
N ALA A 430 -14.71 -19.47 2.76
CA ALA A 430 -13.79 -19.61 1.63
C ALA A 430 -13.57 -18.28 0.89
N LEU A 431 -14.63 -17.53 0.57
CA LEU A 431 -14.51 -16.19 -0.04
C LEU A 431 -13.71 -15.23 0.86
N THR A 432 -13.90 -15.34 2.18
CA THR A 432 -13.20 -14.53 3.17
C THR A 432 -11.71 -14.89 3.21
N LEU A 433 -11.38 -16.19 3.21
CA LEU A 433 -10.00 -16.69 3.20
C LEU A 433 -9.21 -16.15 2.00
N PHE A 434 -9.83 -16.08 0.83
CA PHE A 434 -9.19 -15.61 -0.42
C PHE A 434 -9.41 -14.12 -0.71
N SER A 435 -9.96 -13.34 0.23
CA SER A 435 -10.00 -11.88 0.08
C SER A 435 -8.60 -11.27 0.15
N GLY A 436 -7.76 -11.76 1.08
CA GLY A 436 -6.35 -11.41 1.22
C GLY A 436 -5.64 -12.44 2.12
N PRO A 437 -4.31 -12.42 2.24
CA PRO A 437 -3.58 -13.37 3.09
C PRO A 437 -4.03 -13.34 4.57
N THR A 438 -4.46 -12.17 5.06
CA THR A 438 -5.03 -12.00 6.41
C THR A 438 -6.38 -12.68 6.59
N GLY A 439 -7.04 -13.06 5.50
CA GLY A 439 -8.28 -13.85 5.49
C GLY A 439 -8.13 -15.20 6.20
N ILE A 440 -6.90 -15.67 6.45
CA ILE A 440 -6.61 -16.85 7.28
C ILE A 440 -7.23 -16.76 8.69
N ALA A 441 -7.46 -15.55 9.21
CA ALA A 441 -8.18 -15.33 10.45
C ALA A 441 -9.59 -15.97 10.44
N SER A 442 -10.23 -16.10 9.27
CA SER A 442 -11.54 -16.73 9.12
C SER A 442 -11.55 -18.25 9.32
N ILE A 443 -10.39 -18.92 9.24
CA ILE A 443 -10.27 -20.36 9.53
C ILE A 443 -10.75 -20.66 10.95
N GLY A 444 -10.57 -19.74 11.90
CA GLY A 444 -11.12 -19.87 13.25
C GLY A 444 -12.64 -20.11 13.24
N ALA A 445 -13.38 -19.35 12.43
CA ALA A 445 -14.84 -19.50 12.30
C ALA A 445 -15.25 -20.86 11.72
N LEU A 446 -14.47 -21.38 10.77
CA LEU A 446 -14.71 -22.69 10.14
C LEU A 446 -14.34 -23.86 11.07
N LEU A 447 -13.17 -23.83 11.71
CA LEU A 447 -12.72 -24.91 12.60
C LEU A 447 -13.63 -25.08 13.81
N VAL A 448 -14.09 -23.96 14.38
CA VAL A 448 -15.01 -23.98 15.53
C VAL A 448 -16.39 -24.55 15.14
N ALA A 449 -16.74 -24.54 13.85
CA ALA A 449 -17.97 -25.14 13.34
C ALA A 449 -17.92 -26.68 13.26
N ILE A 450 -16.74 -27.30 13.26
CA ILE A 450 -16.57 -28.75 13.08
C ILE A 450 -17.30 -29.55 14.17
N GLY A 451 -17.15 -29.14 15.44
CA GLY A 451 -17.78 -29.82 16.57
C GLY A 451 -19.31 -29.90 16.43
N PRO A 452 -20.00 -28.74 16.30
CA PRO A 452 -21.44 -28.73 16.08
C PRO A 452 -21.88 -29.40 14.78
N LEU A 453 -21.11 -29.27 13.70
CA LEU A 453 -21.40 -29.94 12.42
C LEU A 453 -21.42 -31.46 12.57
N ARG A 454 -20.48 -32.05 13.30
CA ARG A 454 -20.45 -33.50 13.59
C ARG A 454 -21.74 -33.95 14.29
N THR A 455 -22.27 -33.16 15.21
CA THR A 455 -23.53 -33.47 15.91
C THR A 455 -24.73 -33.45 14.96
N ILE A 456 -24.83 -32.43 14.09
CA ILE A 456 -25.92 -32.33 13.10
C ILE A 456 -25.82 -33.48 12.09
N LEU A 457 -24.62 -33.74 11.56
CA LEU A 457 -24.36 -34.82 10.61
C LEU A 457 -24.71 -36.19 11.19
N HIS A 458 -24.32 -36.49 12.43
CA HIS A 458 -24.62 -37.80 13.03
C HIS A 458 -26.14 -38.05 13.17
N ARG A 459 -26.91 -37.00 13.45
CA ARG A 459 -28.37 -37.11 13.54
C ARG A 459 -29.02 -37.29 12.17
N ARG A 460 -28.57 -36.53 11.17
CA ARG A 460 -29.11 -36.52 9.80
C ARG A 460 -28.67 -37.71 8.96
N SER A 461 -27.46 -38.23 9.18
CA SER A 461 -26.91 -39.34 8.41
C SER A 461 -27.74 -40.61 8.59
N ARG A 462 -28.34 -40.82 9.77
CA ARG A 462 -29.27 -41.93 10.03
C ARG A 462 -30.56 -41.83 9.19
N GLN A 463 -30.93 -40.66 8.69
CA GLN A 463 -32.14 -40.44 7.90
C GLN A 463 -31.88 -40.51 6.40
N PHE A 464 -30.81 -39.85 5.93
CA PHE A 464 -30.55 -39.65 4.49
C PHE A 464 -29.26 -40.30 3.98
N GLY A 465 -28.47 -40.92 4.85
CA GLY A 465 -27.11 -41.34 4.53
C GLY A 465 -26.11 -40.16 4.57
N LEU A 466 -24.82 -40.47 4.58
CA LEU A 466 -23.77 -39.46 4.73
C LEU A 466 -23.46 -38.72 3.43
N LEU A 467 -23.42 -39.43 2.30
CA LEU A 467 -23.01 -38.90 1.01
C LEU A 467 -23.90 -37.75 0.49
N PRO A 468 -25.25 -37.82 0.56
CA PRO A 468 -26.12 -36.72 0.13
C PRO A 468 -26.00 -35.45 0.98
N LEU A 469 -25.38 -35.54 2.16
CA LEU A 469 -25.16 -34.41 3.06
C LEU A 469 -23.77 -33.80 2.86
N LEU A 470 -22.75 -34.63 2.64
CA LEU A 470 -21.37 -34.16 2.45
C LEU A 470 -21.11 -33.65 1.03
N ALA A 471 -21.71 -34.24 -0.01
CA ALA A 471 -21.44 -33.83 -1.39
C ALA A 471 -21.79 -32.34 -1.67
N PRO A 472 -22.94 -31.80 -1.23
CA PRO A 472 -23.23 -30.37 -1.37
C PRO A 472 -22.30 -29.47 -0.53
N ILE A 473 -21.87 -29.91 0.65
CA ILE A 473 -20.92 -29.16 1.50
C ILE A 473 -19.54 -29.12 0.83
N LEU A 474 -19.11 -30.23 0.23
CA LEU A 474 -17.87 -30.29 -0.54
C LEU A 474 -17.94 -29.34 -1.73
N ALA A 475 -19.02 -29.37 -2.51
CA ALA A 475 -19.25 -28.44 -3.63
C ALA A 475 -19.22 -26.98 -3.15
N ALA A 476 -19.88 -26.68 -2.04
CA ALA A 476 -19.88 -25.35 -1.42
C ALA A 476 -18.49 -24.89 -0.96
N GLY A 477 -17.64 -25.80 -0.48
CA GLY A 477 -16.27 -25.49 -0.09
C GLY A 477 -15.32 -25.30 -1.28
N THR A 478 -15.51 -26.05 -2.37
CA THR A 478 -14.63 -26.00 -3.54
C THR A 478 -15.06 -24.98 -4.60
N VAL A 479 -16.28 -24.45 -4.56
CA VAL A 479 -16.79 -23.49 -5.57
C VAL A 479 -15.90 -22.25 -5.71
N THR A 480 -15.22 -21.81 -4.66
CA THR A 480 -14.32 -20.65 -4.70
C THR A 480 -13.09 -20.88 -5.57
N ILE A 481 -12.70 -22.13 -5.83
CA ILE A 481 -11.63 -22.48 -6.79
C ILE A 481 -11.97 -21.93 -8.19
N ILE A 482 -13.26 -21.96 -8.57
CA ILE A 482 -13.71 -21.40 -9.86
C ILE A 482 -13.46 -19.89 -9.91
N LEU A 483 -13.68 -19.18 -8.80
CA LEU A 483 -13.47 -17.74 -8.72
C LEU A 483 -11.98 -17.39 -8.77
N ILE A 484 -11.15 -18.13 -8.03
CA ILE A 484 -9.68 -17.93 -7.96
C ILE A 484 -9.08 -18.13 -9.35
N PHE A 485 -9.32 -19.30 -9.95
CA PHE A 485 -8.75 -19.67 -11.25
C PHE A 485 -9.63 -19.25 -12.43
N ARG A 486 -10.46 -18.22 -12.28
CA ARG A 486 -11.40 -17.78 -13.33
C ARG A 486 -10.68 -17.39 -14.62
N ASP A 487 -9.50 -16.82 -14.46
CA ASP A 487 -8.64 -16.38 -15.55
C ASP A 487 -7.32 -17.18 -15.54
N GLN A 488 -6.55 -17.07 -14.45
CA GLN A 488 -5.23 -17.65 -14.30
C GLN A 488 -5.23 -19.20 -14.22
N THR A 489 -4.05 -19.79 -14.45
CA THR A 489 -3.83 -21.25 -14.42
C THR A 489 -3.14 -21.68 -13.12
N LEU A 490 -3.18 -22.98 -12.81
CA LEU A 490 -2.48 -23.52 -11.64
C LEU A 490 -0.99 -23.16 -11.63
N VAL A 491 -0.28 -23.43 -12.73
CA VAL A 491 1.15 -23.17 -12.81
C VAL A 491 1.46 -21.67 -12.80
N GLY A 492 0.61 -20.84 -13.43
CA GLY A 492 0.75 -19.39 -13.38
C GLY A 492 0.71 -18.85 -11.95
N GLU A 493 -0.28 -19.26 -11.16
CA GLU A 493 -0.41 -18.84 -9.75
C GLU A 493 0.68 -19.41 -8.85
N VAL A 494 1.06 -20.68 -9.03
CA VAL A 494 2.15 -21.30 -8.26
C VAL A 494 3.46 -20.55 -8.50
N GLN A 495 3.79 -20.24 -9.75
CA GLN A 495 4.99 -19.49 -10.09
C GLN A 495 4.96 -18.05 -9.57
N ALA A 496 3.80 -17.39 -9.65
CA ALA A 496 3.63 -16.06 -9.08
C ALA A 496 3.90 -16.07 -7.56
N ASN A 497 3.32 -17.01 -6.82
CA ASN A 497 3.52 -17.10 -5.37
C ASN A 497 4.94 -17.53 -4.97
N MET A 498 5.58 -18.41 -5.75
CA MET A 498 7.00 -18.74 -5.56
C MET A 498 7.88 -17.50 -5.76
N LEU A 499 7.62 -16.69 -6.79
CA LEU A 499 8.36 -15.44 -7.01
C LEU A 499 8.13 -14.44 -5.88
N LYS A 500 6.87 -14.22 -5.47
CA LYS A 500 6.53 -13.31 -4.36
C LYS A 500 7.23 -13.70 -3.06
N SER A 501 7.30 -15.00 -2.78
CA SER A 501 7.97 -15.51 -1.58
C SER A 501 9.49 -15.36 -1.66
N ALA A 502 10.08 -15.58 -2.85
CA ALA A 502 11.53 -15.47 -3.07
C ALA A 502 12.03 -14.02 -3.07
N VAL A 503 11.27 -13.09 -3.66
CA VAL A 503 11.59 -11.65 -3.73
C VAL A 503 11.23 -10.94 -2.41
N GLY A 504 10.21 -11.44 -1.72
CA GLY A 504 9.77 -10.90 -0.44
C GLY A 504 9.03 -9.55 -0.52
N PRO A 505 8.59 -9.04 0.64
CA PRO A 505 8.81 -9.61 1.98
C PRO A 505 7.95 -10.85 2.22
N SER A 506 8.54 -11.88 2.81
CA SER A 506 7.85 -13.11 3.21
C SER A 506 8.42 -13.60 4.53
N LEU A 507 7.83 -13.15 5.64
CA LEU A 507 8.25 -13.52 6.99
C LEU A 507 7.71 -14.89 7.40
N SER A 508 8.41 -15.52 8.33
CA SER A 508 8.07 -16.85 8.84
C SER A 508 7.02 -16.79 9.94
N TRP A 509 6.51 -17.97 10.33
CA TRP A 509 5.47 -18.07 11.34
C TRP A 509 5.92 -17.62 12.74
N PHE A 510 7.20 -17.83 13.07
CA PHE A 510 7.81 -17.41 14.34
C PHE A 510 8.14 -15.91 14.40
N ASP A 511 8.07 -15.22 13.26
CA ASP A 511 8.28 -13.76 13.16
C ASP A 511 7.02 -12.96 13.54
N GLU A 512 5.97 -13.61 14.05
CA GLU A 512 4.73 -12.95 14.47
C GLU A 512 4.95 -11.90 15.57
N HIS A 513 6.04 -12.00 16.34
CA HIS A 513 6.41 -10.99 17.34
C HIS A 513 6.60 -9.59 16.73
N ILE A 514 7.10 -9.49 15.49
CA ILE A 514 7.31 -8.22 14.78
C ILE A 514 6.00 -7.42 14.65
N ARG A 515 4.86 -8.10 14.49
CA ARG A 515 3.55 -7.43 14.44
C ARG A 515 3.28 -6.64 15.72
N TYR A 516 3.66 -7.20 16.86
CA TYR A 516 3.46 -6.59 18.17
C TYR A 516 4.56 -5.58 18.49
N GLU A 517 5.80 -5.80 18.06
CA GLU A 517 6.86 -4.80 18.16
C GLU A 517 6.48 -3.50 17.44
N ARG A 518 6.02 -3.61 16.18
CA ARG A 518 5.49 -2.46 15.41
C ARG A 518 4.34 -1.77 16.11
N LEU A 519 3.47 -2.52 16.80
CA LEU A 519 2.36 -1.95 17.59
C LEU A 519 2.88 -1.07 18.74
N PHE A 520 4.07 -1.35 19.29
CA PHE A 520 4.67 -0.62 20.39
C PHE A 520 5.72 0.43 19.97
N MET A 521 5.94 0.65 18.67
CA MET A 521 6.74 1.77 18.17
C MET A 521 5.96 3.09 18.22
N ALA A 522 6.65 4.20 18.44
CA ALA A 522 6.08 5.55 18.44
C ALA A 522 5.88 6.07 17.01
N SER A 523 5.09 5.34 16.21
CA SER A 523 4.84 5.61 14.80
C SER A 523 3.33 5.52 14.49
N PRO A 524 2.86 5.87 13.28
CA PRO A 524 1.46 5.67 12.88
C PRO A 524 0.98 4.21 13.00
N ASP A 525 1.89 3.24 12.83
CA ASP A 525 1.57 1.81 13.01
C ASP A 525 1.39 1.40 14.46
N GLY A 526 2.05 2.09 15.39
CA GLY A 526 1.86 1.94 16.83
C GLY A 526 1.12 3.12 17.46
N SER A 527 0.24 3.78 16.71
CA SER A 527 -0.54 4.92 17.19
C SER A 527 -1.46 4.56 18.34
N ILE A 528 -1.89 5.58 19.10
CA ILE A 528 -2.74 5.42 20.29
C ILE A 528 -4.01 4.62 19.98
N SER A 529 -4.66 4.93 18.86
CA SER A 529 -5.90 4.29 18.41
C SER A 529 -5.68 2.80 18.12
N ARG A 530 -4.63 2.44 17.38
CA ARG A 530 -4.28 1.04 17.08
C ARG A 530 -3.88 0.25 18.32
N ARG A 531 -3.05 0.84 19.20
CA ARG A 531 -2.64 0.20 20.47
C ARG A 531 -3.85 -0.09 21.36
N PHE A 532 -4.71 0.90 21.56
CA PHE A 532 -5.86 0.76 22.42
C PHE A 532 -6.79 -0.35 21.93
N ALA A 533 -7.09 -0.39 20.63
CA ALA A 533 -7.95 -1.42 20.04
C ALA A 533 -7.47 -2.83 20.41
N VAL A 534 -6.21 -3.16 20.09
CA VAL A 534 -5.65 -4.50 20.32
C VAL A 534 -5.56 -4.83 21.82
N LEU A 535 -5.03 -3.91 22.62
CA LEU A 535 -4.85 -4.15 24.06
C LEU A 535 -6.19 -4.26 24.79
N ALA A 536 -7.19 -3.48 24.41
CA ALA A 536 -8.55 -3.57 24.95
C ALA A 536 -9.20 -4.92 24.59
N LEU A 537 -8.98 -5.43 23.37
CA LEU A 537 -9.45 -6.76 22.97
C LEU A 537 -8.75 -7.86 23.78
N LEU A 538 -7.44 -7.78 24.00
CA LEU A 538 -6.70 -8.73 24.82
C LEU A 538 -7.16 -8.71 26.28
N ALA A 539 -7.43 -7.52 26.84
CA ALA A 539 -7.99 -7.38 28.18
C ALA A 539 -9.41 -7.99 28.29
N ALA A 540 -10.26 -7.75 27.28
CA ALA A 540 -11.59 -8.34 27.18
C ALA A 540 -11.53 -9.87 27.06
N LEU A 541 -10.64 -10.40 26.22
CA LEU A 541 -10.42 -11.83 26.05
C LEU A 541 -9.90 -12.47 27.34
N GLY A 542 -8.90 -11.85 27.99
CA GLY A 542 -8.31 -12.33 29.23
C GLY A 542 -9.33 -12.47 30.36
N VAL A 543 -10.18 -11.47 30.58
CA VAL A 543 -11.21 -11.53 31.63
C VAL A 543 -12.31 -12.56 31.34
N VAL A 544 -12.69 -12.70 30.07
CA VAL A 544 -13.69 -13.67 29.62
C VAL A 544 -13.17 -15.11 29.78
N VAL A 545 -11.92 -15.38 29.37
CA VAL A 545 -11.26 -16.68 29.55
C VAL A 545 -11.09 -17.00 31.03
N ALA A 546 -10.60 -16.06 31.84
CA ALA A 546 -10.43 -16.24 33.28
C ALA A 546 -11.77 -16.58 33.97
N MET A 547 -12.87 -15.94 33.58
CA MET A 547 -14.20 -16.22 34.11
C MET A 547 -14.68 -17.63 33.73
N ILE A 548 -14.46 -18.05 32.48
CA ILE A 548 -14.84 -19.39 32.02
C ILE A 548 -14.01 -20.47 32.70
N LEU A 549 -12.69 -20.28 32.86
CA LEU A 549 -11.85 -21.24 33.58
C LEU A 549 -12.26 -21.35 35.05
N ARG A 550 -12.63 -20.23 35.68
CA ARG A 550 -13.02 -20.21 37.09
C ARG A 550 -14.43 -20.76 37.36
N ARG A 551 -15.40 -20.54 36.47
CA ARG A 551 -16.82 -20.88 36.70
C ARG A 551 -17.42 -21.84 35.69
N GLY A 552 -16.66 -22.34 34.72
CA GLY A 552 -17.11 -23.20 33.61
C GLY A 552 -17.94 -22.48 32.53
N HIS A 553 -18.62 -21.39 32.87
CA HIS A 553 -19.34 -20.49 31.98
C HIS A 553 -19.51 -19.09 32.61
N ILE A 554 -19.92 -18.10 31.81
CA ILE A 554 -20.31 -16.77 32.33
C ILE A 554 -21.80 -16.81 32.68
N PRO A 555 -22.22 -16.53 33.93
CA PRO A 555 -23.64 -16.51 34.31
C PRO A 555 -24.48 -15.57 33.44
N GLY A 556 -25.66 -16.02 33.03
CA GLY A 556 -26.56 -15.26 32.15
C GLY A 556 -26.19 -15.26 30.65
N THR A 557 -25.08 -15.91 30.28
CA THR A 557 -24.69 -16.14 28.88
C THR A 557 -25.01 -17.57 28.44
N ALA A 558 -25.18 -17.77 27.13
CA ALA A 558 -25.30 -19.09 26.52
C ALA A 558 -23.89 -19.69 26.33
N ALA A 559 -23.62 -20.81 27.01
CA ALA A 559 -22.27 -21.39 27.06
C ALA A 559 -21.70 -21.79 25.68
N GLY A 560 -22.54 -22.38 24.81
CA GLY A 560 -22.11 -22.81 23.47
C GLY A 560 -21.64 -21.65 22.58
N PRO A 561 -22.51 -20.69 22.24
CA PRO A 561 -22.16 -19.53 21.41
C PRO A 561 -20.99 -18.71 21.98
N SER A 562 -20.97 -18.49 23.30
CA SER A 562 -19.90 -17.74 23.96
C SER A 562 -18.55 -18.43 23.82
N LYS A 563 -18.46 -19.74 24.09
CA LYS A 563 -17.22 -20.52 23.93
C LYS A 563 -16.73 -20.50 22.48
N ARG A 564 -17.64 -20.51 21.51
CA ARG A 564 -17.28 -20.48 20.08
C ARG A 564 -16.73 -19.13 19.65
N ILE A 565 -17.32 -18.00 20.03
CA ILE A 565 -16.74 -16.67 19.74
C ILE A 565 -15.32 -16.52 20.32
N ILE A 566 -15.12 -16.99 21.54
CA ILE A 566 -13.81 -16.97 22.20
C ILE A 566 -12.82 -17.87 21.45
N GLY A 567 -13.24 -19.09 21.09
CA GLY A 567 -12.43 -20.03 20.32
C GLY A 567 -12.05 -19.47 18.95
N ILE A 568 -12.97 -18.82 18.25
CA ILE A 568 -12.67 -18.14 16.97
C ILE A 568 -11.60 -17.10 17.18
N THR A 569 -11.75 -16.23 18.18
CA THR A 569 -10.79 -15.15 18.42
C THR A 569 -9.39 -15.69 18.74
N ILE A 570 -9.29 -16.71 19.59
CA ILE A 570 -8.00 -17.36 19.91
C ILE A 570 -7.38 -18.00 18.67
N ILE A 571 -8.16 -18.76 17.89
CA ILE A 571 -7.66 -19.41 16.68
C ILE A 571 -7.29 -18.37 15.62
N SER A 572 -8.01 -17.26 15.49
CA SER A 572 -7.69 -16.17 14.57
C SER A 572 -6.36 -15.51 14.94
N PHE A 573 -6.08 -15.25 16.23
CA PHE A 573 -4.78 -14.75 16.68
C PHE A 573 -3.65 -15.74 16.34
N ILE A 574 -3.87 -17.04 16.53
CA ILE A 574 -2.89 -18.07 16.17
C ILE A 574 -2.71 -18.12 14.65
N ALA A 575 -3.79 -18.12 13.88
CA ALA A 575 -3.76 -18.23 12.42
C ALA A 575 -3.01 -17.06 11.75
N MET A 576 -3.12 -15.85 12.32
CA MET A 576 -2.40 -14.67 11.87
C MET A 576 -0.87 -14.86 11.84
N MET A 577 -0.33 -15.78 12.64
CA MET A 577 1.10 -16.12 12.61
C MET A 577 1.56 -16.62 11.24
N PHE A 578 0.69 -17.23 10.43
CA PHE A 578 1.07 -17.73 9.11
C PHE A 578 0.96 -16.69 7.99
N THR A 579 0.60 -15.45 8.31
CA THR A 579 0.61 -14.37 7.30
C THR A 579 2.05 -13.98 6.95
N PRO A 580 2.36 -13.80 5.64
CA PRO A 580 3.72 -13.50 5.18
C PRO A 580 4.16 -12.07 5.55
N THR A 581 3.24 -11.18 5.90
CA THR A 581 3.53 -9.80 6.31
C THR A 581 2.94 -9.47 7.69
N LYS A 582 3.71 -8.74 8.50
CA LYS A 582 3.47 -8.55 9.94
C LYS A 582 3.07 -7.11 10.30
N TRP A 583 2.00 -6.62 9.67
CA TRP A 583 1.51 -5.25 9.89
C TRP A 583 0.47 -5.12 10.99
N THR A 584 0.43 -3.96 11.65
CA THR A 584 -0.56 -3.68 12.70
C THR A 584 -1.94 -3.38 12.14
N HIS A 585 -2.03 -2.85 10.92
CA HIS A 585 -3.31 -2.63 10.24
C HIS A 585 -4.10 -3.94 10.01
N HIS A 586 -3.44 -5.11 10.01
CA HIS A 586 -4.12 -6.40 9.89
C HIS A 586 -5.02 -6.72 11.09
N PHE A 587 -4.88 -6.03 12.24
CA PHE A 587 -5.77 -6.22 13.37
C PHE A 587 -7.23 -5.81 13.08
N GLY A 588 -7.49 -5.09 11.96
CA GLY A 588 -8.85 -4.77 11.50
C GLY A 588 -9.75 -5.99 11.33
N VAL A 589 -9.18 -7.17 10.99
CA VAL A 589 -9.94 -8.43 10.88
C VAL A 589 -10.73 -8.79 12.15
N PHE A 590 -10.33 -8.27 13.31
CA PHE A 590 -10.99 -8.52 14.59
C PHE A 590 -12.16 -7.58 14.88
N ALA A 591 -12.43 -6.54 14.09
CA ALA A 591 -13.45 -5.53 14.41
C ALA A 591 -14.83 -6.14 14.71
N GLY A 592 -15.24 -7.13 13.91
CA GLY A 592 -16.50 -7.86 14.13
C GLY A 592 -16.52 -8.67 15.43
N LEU A 593 -15.40 -9.30 15.78
CA LEU A 593 -15.25 -10.10 17.01
C LEU A 593 -15.12 -9.21 18.25
N ALA A 594 -14.48 -8.04 18.12
CA ALA A 594 -14.20 -7.12 19.22
C ALA A 594 -15.49 -6.61 19.88
N GLY A 595 -16.49 -6.21 19.09
CA GLY A 595 -17.80 -5.83 19.65
C GLY A 595 -18.47 -6.98 20.41
N SER A 596 -18.38 -8.20 19.88
CA SER A 596 -18.97 -9.39 20.49
C SER A 596 -18.29 -9.79 21.80
N LEU A 597 -16.96 -9.74 21.84
CA LEU A 597 -16.16 -9.98 23.04
C LEU A 597 -16.31 -8.87 24.08
N GLY A 598 -16.39 -7.61 23.65
CA GLY A 598 -16.69 -6.47 24.52
C GLY A 598 -18.00 -6.66 25.28
N ALA A 599 -19.04 -7.14 24.60
CA ALA A 599 -20.32 -7.46 25.22
C ALA A 599 -20.20 -8.56 26.31
N LEU A 600 -19.44 -9.63 26.03
CA LEU A 600 -19.20 -10.72 26.96
C LEU A 600 -18.36 -10.27 28.17
N ALA A 601 -17.30 -9.50 27.92
CA ALA A 601 -16.43 -8.96 28.96
C ALA A 601 -17.21 -8.06 29.91
N ALA A 602 -18.04 -7.15 29.36
CA ALA A 602 -18.91 -6.29 30.16
C ALA A 602 -19.83 -7.08 31.07
N VAL A 603 -20.48 -8.15 30.57
CA VAL A 603 -21.32 -9.01 31.42
C VAL A 603 -20.49 -9.75 32.47
N ALA A 604 -19.32 -10.28 32.10
CA ALA A 604 -18.43 -11.02 33.00
C ALA A 604 -17.99 -10.19 34.21
N VAL A 605 -17.83 -8.88 34.06
CA VAL A 605 -17.38 -7.98 35.13
C VAL A 605 -18.51 -7.24 35.86
N THR A 606 -19.77 -7.47 35.48
CA THR A 606 -20.92 -6.90 36.21
C THR A 606 -20.92 -7.30 37.68
N ALA A 607 -21.42 -6.43 38.55
CA ALA A 607 -21.50 -6.69 40.00
C ALA A 607 -22.27 -7.98 40.36
N HIS A 608 -23.21 -8.40 39.51
CA HIS A 608 -23.98 -9.62 39.69
C HIS A 608 -23.16 -10.89 39.42
N VAL A 609 -22.18 -10.82 38.51
CA VAL A 609 -21.29 -11.94 38.13
C VAL A 609 -20.01 -11.92 38.96
N LEU A 610 -19.31 -10.78 38.95
CA LEU A 610 -18.08 -10.53 39.69
C LEU A 610 -18.38 -9.75 40.99
N ARG A 611 -18.93 -10.48 41.98
CA ARG A 611 -19.41 -9.89 43.24
C ARG A 611 -18.33 -9.08 43.99
N SER A 612 -17.12 -9.66 44.10
CA SER A 612 -15.98 -9.05 44.80
C SER A 612 -15.65 -7.65 44.26
N ARG A 613 -15.77 -6.63 45.13
CA ARG A 613 -15.38 -5.24 44.82
C ARG A 613 -13.91 -5.13 44.43
N ARG A 614 -13.03 -5.88 45.11
CA ARG A 614 -11.60 -6.01 44.79
C ARG A 614 -11.36 -6.38 43.33
N ASN A 615 -11.97 -7.47 42.84
CA ASN A 615 -11.70 -7.94 41.49
C ASN A 615 -12.24 -6.98 40.41
N ARG A 616 -13.33 -6.27 40.69
CA ARG A 616 -13.84 -5.21 39.81
C ARG A 616 -12.88 -4.01 39.77
N ALA A 617 -12.32 -3.60 40.91
CA ALA A 617 -11.30 -2.57 40.98
C ALA A 617 -10.02 -2.99 40.23
N LEU A 618 -9.57 -4.24 40.35
CA LEU A 618 -8.44 -4.78 39.58
C LEU A 618 -8.68 -4.72 38.07
N PHE A 619 -9.88 -5.07 37.61
CA PHE A 619 -10.22 -4.97 36.18
C PHE A 619 -10.25 -3.50 35.71
N ALA A 620 -10.78 -2.58 36.51
CA ALA A 620 -10.75 -1.16 36.21
C ALA A 620 -9.30 -0.63 36.13
N ALA A 621 -8.42 -1.05 37.05
CA ALA A 621 -7.00 -0.74 37.00
C ALA A 621 -6.33 -1.29 35.74
N ALA A 622 -6.65 -2.52 35.32
CA ALA A 622 -6.12 -3.09 34.07
C ALA A 622 -6.55 -2.30 32.83
N VAL A 623 -7.80 -1.84 32.77
CA VAL A 623 -8.29 -0.99 31.66
C VAL A 623 -7.58 0.36 31.67
N LEU A 624 -7.41 0.99 32.85
CA LEU A 624 -6.66 2.24 32.99
C LEU A 624 -5.19 2.08 32.56
N PHE A 625 -4.55 0.97 32.95
CA PHE A 625 -3.18 0.66 32.59
C PHE A 625 -3.01 0.51 31.08
N VAL A 626 -3.89 -0.28 30.44
CA VAL A 626 -3.90 -0.47 28.99
C VAL A 626 -4.12 0.87 28.26
N THR A 627 -5.00 1.71 28.79
CA THR A 627 -5.23 3.04 28.23
C THR A 627 -3.98 3.90 28.37
N GLY A 628 -3.34 3.94 29.55
CA GLY A 628 -2.08 4.66 29.76
C GLY A 628 -0.97 4.21 28.84
N LEU A 629 -0.80 2.89 28.67
CA LEU A 629 0.16 2.29 27.74
C LEU A 629 -0.14 2.65 26.27
N SER A 630 -1.42 2.80 25.91
CA SER A 630 -1.82 3.24 24.57
C SER A 630 -1.45 4.71 24.33
N PHE A 631 -1.64 5.58 25.33
CA PHE A 631 -1.28 7.01 25.27
C PHE A 631 0.24 7.27 25.35
N ALA A 632 1.06 6.24 25.58
CA ALA A 632 2.52 6.32 25.45
C ALA A 632 2.98 6.20 23.99
N SER A 633 2.33 6.94 23.09
CA SER A 633 2.60 6.95 21.64
C SER A 633 2.11 8.27 21.02
N VAL A 634 2.31 8.39 19.71
CA VAL A 634 1.82 9.52 18.90
C VAL A 634 0.36 9.33 18.48
N ASN A 635 -0.38 10.43 18.29
CA ASN A 635 -1.70 10.44 17.63
C ASN A 635 -1.55 10.51 16.09
N GLY A 636 -0.62 9.71 15.57
CA GLY A 636 -0.19 9.75 14.17
C GLY A 636 -1.08 8.89 13.26
N TRP A 637 -1.34 9.43 12.08
CA TRP A 637 -2.09 8.77 11.00
C TRP A 637 -1.23 8.73 9.73
N TRP A 638 -1.60 7.88 8.78
CA TRP A 638 -0.78 7.69 7.57
C TRP A 638 -0.95 8.85 6.56
N TYR A 639 0.20 9.31 6.04
CA TYR A 639 0.31 10.29 4.96
C TYR A 639 -0.59 11.53 5.17
N VAL A 640 -1.42 11.84 4.18
CA VAL A 640 -2.35 12.98 4.15
C VAL A 640 -3.42 12.94 5.25
N SER A 641 -3.69 11.78 5.85
CA SER A 641 -4.63 11.67 6.97
C SER A 641 -4.08 12.32 8.26
N ASN A 642 -2.78 12.62 8.31
CA ASN A 642 -2.13 13.22 9.46
C ASN A 642 -2.21 14.76 9.48
N PHE A 643 -2.77 15.38 8.43
CA PHE A 643 -2.67 16.83 8.25
C PHE A 643 -3.50 17.59 9.28
N GLY A 644 -2.82 18.38 10.11
CA GLY A 644 -3.42 19.20 11.17
C GLY A 644 -3.89 18.43 12.41
N VAL A 645 -3.66 17.12 12.49
CA VAL A 645 -4.12 16.31 13.63
C VAL A 645 -3.33 16.68 14.90
N PRO A 646 -3.99 16.96 16.04
CA PRO A 646 -3.30 17.26 17.29
C PRO A 646 -2.40 16.11 17.75
N TRP A 647 -1.17 16.44 18.18
CA TRP A 647 -0.16 15.48 18.65
C TRP A 647 0.16 14.37 17.63
N SER A 648 0.12 14.68 16.34
CA SER A 648 0.40 13.71 15.27
C SER A 648 1.79 13.08 15.36
N ASN A 649 2.77 13.85 15.84
CA ASN A 649 4.20 13.48 15.87
C ASN A 649 4.80 13.55 17.29
N GLN A 650 3.96 13.67 18.32
CA GLN A 650 4.39 13.78 19.72
C GLN A 650 3.37 13.10 20.65
N PHE A 651 3.74 12.86 21.90
CA PHE A 651 2.82 12.22 22.84
C PHE A 651 1.76 13.22 23.32
N PRO A 652 0.47 12.84 23.44
CA PRO A 652 -0.55 13.72 23.97
C PRO A 652 -0.30 14.11 25.42
N GLU A 653 -0.35 15.41 25.68
CA GLU A 653 -0.11 15.99 26.99
C GLU A 653 -0.97 17.22 27.24
N TRP A 654 -1.25 17.46 28.52
CA TRP A 654 -1.81 18.72 29.01
C TRP A 654 -1.19 19.03 30.37
N HIS A 655 -0.17 19.90 30.38
CA HIS A 655 0.78 20.14 31.49
C HIS A 655 1.61 18.91 31.92
N PHE A 656 1.01 17.72 31.92
CA PHE A 656 1.64 16.41 32.04
C PHE A 656 1.14 15.50 30.92
N GLY A 657 1.97 14.53 30.52
CA GLY A 657 1.57 13.49 29.57
C GLY A 657 0.35 12.72 30.04
N PHE A 658 -0.61 12.47 29.15
CA PHE A 658 -1.81 11.69 29.47
C PHE A 658 -1.45 10.27 29.95
N THR A 659 -0.38 9.69 29.40
CA THR A 659 0.19 8.43 29.89
C THR A 659 0.50 8.45 31.39
N THR A 660 1.16 9.50 31.90
CA THR A 660 1.53 9.66 33.30
C THR A 660 0.30 9.81 34.20
N ILE A 661 -0.68 10.59 33.75
CA ILE A 661 -1.95 10.78 34.48
C ILE A 661 -2.69 9.44 34.60
N LEU A 662 -2.81 8.70 33.49
CA LEU A 662 -3.49 7.39 33.44
C LEU A 662 -2.75 6.33 34.26
N LEU A 663 -1.42 6.36 34.29
CA LEU A 663 -0.62 5.51 35.15
C LEU A 663 -0.83 5.84 36.63
N GLY A 664 -0.89 7.13 36.99
CA GLY A 664 -1.24 7.57 38.34
C GLY A 664 -2.62 7.08 38.78
N LEU A 665 -3.62 7.18 37.91
CA LEU A 665 -4.98 6.65 38.15
C LEU A 665 -4.98 5.12 38.26
N THR A 666 -4.13 4.43 37.50
CA THR A 666 -3.93 2.98 37.60
C THR A 666 -3.43 2.61 39.00
N VAL A 667 -2.35 3.25 39.46
CA VAL A 667 -1.78 3.02 40.79
C VAL A 667 -2.81 3.32 41.89
N LEU A 668 -3.53 4.45 41.79
CA LEU A 668 -4.59 4.78 42.74
C LEU A 668 -5.68 3.69 42.79
N THR A 669 -6.11 3.19 41.63
CA THR A 669 -7.12 2.13 41.56
C THR A 669 -6.60 0.80 42.10
N LEU A 670 -5.31 0.49 41.93
CA LEU A 670 -4.65 -0.66 42.56
C LEU A 670 -4.57 -0.52 44.08
N LEU A 671 -4.27 0.68 44.60
CA LEU A 671 -4.29 0.95 46.04
C LEU A 671 -5.70 0.76 46.62
N VAL A 672 -6.75 1.20 45.90
CA VAL A 672 -8.15 0.93 46.27
C VAL A 672 -8.45 -0.57 46.23
N ALA A 673 -7.96 -1.29 45.22
CA ALA A 673 -8.11 -2.75 45.15
C ALA A 673 -7.39 -3.45 46.30
N ALA A 674 -6.18 -3.02 46.65
CA ALA A 674 -5.41 -3.52 47.79
C ALA A 674 -6.13 -3.22 49.11
N TRP A 675 -6.68 -2.02 49.27
CA TRP A 675 -7.50 -1.67 50.42
C TRP A 675 -8.72 -2.60 50.53
N PHE A 676 -9.46 -2.85 49.46
CA PHE A 676 -10.54 -3.84 49.44
C PHE A 676 -10.08 -5.28 49.71
N HIS A 677 -8.81 -5.59 49.42
CA HIS A 677 -8.25 -6.90 49.73
C HIS A 677 -8.07 -7.09 51.25
N PHE A 678 -7.64 -6.05 51.95
CA PHE A 678 -7.39 -6.07 53.39
C PHE A 678 -8.62 -5.70 54.23
N SER A 679 -9.54 -4.88 53.73
CA SER A 679 -10.70 -4.37 54.48
C SER A 679 -11.83 -5.38 54.66
N GLY A 680 -11.80 -6.52 53.95
CA GLY A 680 -12.54 -7.74 54.27
C GLY A 680 -14.08 -7.74 54.24
N HIS A 681 -14.76 -6.60 54.05
CA HIS A 681 -16.22 -6.53 54.21
C HIS A 681 -16.97 -6.44 52.87
N ASP A 682 -17.48 -7.58 52.38
CA ASP A 682 -18.68 -7.61 51.53
C ASP A 682 -19.91 -7.37 52.43
N ASN A 683 -19.96 -6.22 53.13
CA ASN A 683 -21.14 -5.87 53.90
C ASN A 683 -22.28 -5.65 52.89
N GLY A 684 -23.29 -6.53 52.97
CA GLY A 684 -24.54 -6.50 52.21
C GLY A 684 -25.41 -5.28 52.52
N THR A 685 -24.82 -4.10 52.72
CA THR A 685 -25.55 -2.85 52.72
C THR A 685 -25.87 -2.51 51.28
N THR A 686 -27.17 -2.58 51.00
CA THR A 686 -27.86 -1.96 49.87
C THR A 686 -27.63 -0.45 49.89
N GLU A 687 -26.41 0.01 49.62
CA GLU A 687 -26.19 1.41 49.30
C GLU A 687 -27.02 1.75 48.07
N ARG A 688 -27.95 2.69 48.24
CA ARG A 688 -28.74 3.32 47.17
C ARG A 688 -27.87 3.47 45.94
N THR A 689 -28.16 2.71 44.90
CA THR A 689 -27.50 2.78 43.59
C THR A 689 -27.68 4.20 43.05
N ARG A 690 -26.70 5.07 43.35
CA ARG A 690 -26.60 6.40 42.73
C ARG A 690 -26.58 6.17 41.22
N TRP A 691 -27.26 7.02 40.46
CA TRP A 691 -27.37 6.85 39.01
C TRP A 691 -26.00 6.75 38.30
N TRP A 692 -24.94 7.34 38.87
CA TRP A 692 -23.55 7.23 38.42
C TRP A 692 -22.89 5.86 38.67
N SER A 693 -23.35 5.05 39.63
CA SER A 693 -22.75 3.73 39.94
C SER A 693 -22.93 2.71 38.82
N GLY A 694 -23.94 2.91 37.96
CA GLY A 694 -24.14 2.12 36.74
C GLY A 694 -23.13 2.47 35.64
N ILE A 695 -22.69 3.74 35.56
CA ILE A 695 -21.70 4.22 34.60
C ILE A 695 -20.31 3.73 34.99
N VAL A 696 -19.92 3.91 36.26
CA VAL A 696 -18.65 3.41 36.83
C VAL A 696 -18.52 1.88 36.78
N GLY A 697 -19.64 1.16 36.60
CA GLY A 697 -19.68 -0.30 36.52
C GLY A 697 -19.14 -0.94 35.23
N SER A 698 -18.79 -0.15 34.20
CA SER A 698 -18.29 -0.66 32.91
C SER A 698 -17.07 0.11 32.41
N PRO A 699 -15.87 -0.06 33.04
CA PRO A 699 -14.68 0.72 32.73
C PRO A 699 -14.24 0.61 31.27
N LEU A 700 -14.40 -0.57 30.66
CA LEU A 700 -14.06 -0.79 29.25
C LEU A 700 -14.96 0.03 28.30
N ALA A 701 -16.26 0.16 28.61
CA ALA A 701 -17.17 0.99 27.82
C ALA A 701 -16.77 2.46 27.86
N ILE A 702 -16.45 2.96 29.06
CA ILE A 702 -16.06 4.36 29.26
C ILE A 702 -14.82 4.66 28.42
N MET A 703 -13.75 3.87 28.58
CA MET A 703 -12.51 4.14 27.85
C MET A 703 -12.68 3.95 26.34
N ALA A 704 -13.40 2.92 25.89
CA ALA A 704 -13.65 2.76 24.46
C ALA A 704 -14.38 3.96 23.85
N TRP A 705 -15.42 4.49 24.49
CA TRP A 705 -16.11 5.67 23.99
C TRP A 705 -15.30 6.97 24.11
N LEU A 706 -14.47 7.11 25.17
CA LEU A 706 -13.54 8.22 25.26
C LEU A 706 -12.53 8.20 24.11
N LEU A 707 -12.03 7.03 23.73
CA LEU A 707 -11.14 6.89 22.57
C LEU A 707 -11.86 7.17 21.25
N VAL A 708 -13.10 6.69 21.05
CA VAL A 708 -13.90 7.06 19.87
C VAL A 708 -14.08 8.57 19.76
N VAL A 709 -14.41 9.25 20.86
CA VAL A 709 -14.55 10.71 20.89
C VAL A 709 -13.21 11.40 20.63
N PHE A 710 -12.11 10.89 21.20
CA PHE A 710 -10.77 11.40 20.97
C PHE A 710 -10.37 11.29 19.49
N GLU A 711 -10.58 10.14 18.85
CA GLU A 711 -10.27 9.90 17.44
C GLU A 711 -11.10 10.81 16.53
N VAL A 712 -12.42 10.75 16.65
CA VAL A 712 -13.34 11.57 15.84
C VAL A 712 -13.09 13.07 16.07
N GLY A 713 -12.89 13.47 17.32
CA GLY A 713 -12.59 14.85 17.70
C GLY A 713 -11.25 15.32 17.12
N SER A 714 -10.20 14.51 17.17
CA SER A 714 -8.87 14.87 16.68
C SER A 714 -8.86 15.13 15.18
N LEU A 715 -9.49 14.26 14.37
CA LEU A 715 -9.51 14.43 12.91
C LEU A 715 -10.49 15.53 12.48
N THR A 716 -11.59 15.68 13.19
CA THR A 716 -12.49 16.82 12.98
C THR A 716 -11.77 18.13 13.28
N LEU A 717 -11.02 18.19 14.38
CA LEU A 717 -10.22 19.37 14.73
C LEU A 717 -9.15 19.62 13.68
N GLY A 718 -8.45 18.59 13.19
CA GLY A 718 -7.48 18.70 12.11
C GLY A 718 -8.07 19.29 10.84
N MET A 719 -9.25 18.84 10.43
CA MET A 719 -9.99 19.44 9.30
C MET A 719 -10.31 20.92 9.54
N THR A 720 -10.80 21.28 10.74
CA THR A 720 -11.21 22.66 11.03
C THR A 720 -10.04 23.62 11.20
N GLN A 721 -8.94 23.20 11.81
CA GLN A 721 -7.74 24.02 12.01
C GLN A 721 -6.96 24.22 10.71
N GLN A 722 -6.99 23.23 9.82
CA GLN A 722 -6.37 23.33 8.50
C GLN A 722 -7.15 24.22 7.54
N TRP A 723 -8.42 24.56 7.80
CA TRP A 723 -9.21 25.33 6.85
C TRP A 723 -8.63 26.75 6.66
N PRO A 724 -8.37 27.22 5.42
CA PRO A 724 -8.83 26.70 4.12
C PRO A 724 -7.82 25.81 3.35
N ALA A 725 -6.71 25.39 3.95
CA ALA A 725 -5.79 24.42 3.36
C ALA A 725 -6.42 23.02 3.21
N TRP A 726 -5.70 22.10 2.57
CA TRP A 726 -6.23 20.78 2.24
C TRP A 726 -6.34 19.89 3.49
N SER A 727 -7.42 19.14 3.60
CA SER A 727 -7.58 18.03 4.55
C SER A 727 -8.45 16.93 3.93
N VAL A 728 -8.34 15.70 4.42
CA VAL A 728 -9.16 14.56 3.96
C VAL A 728 -10.65 14.90 4.05
N GLY A 729 -11.08 15.47 5.18
CA GLY A 729 -12.45 15.92 5.40
C GLY A 729 -12.91 16.98 4.39
N ARG A 730 -12.12 18.04 4.19
CA ARG A 730 -12.44 19.08 3.19
C ARG A 730 -12.55 18.49 1.78
N SER A 731 -11.59 17.66 1.38
CA SER A 731 -11.55 16.99 0.08
C SER A 731 -12.81 16.16 -0.16
N ASN A 732 -13.17 15.31 0.81
CA ASN A 732 -14.35 14.45 0.73
C ASN A 732 -15.68 15.22 0.69
N LEU A 733 -15.79 16.32 1.45
CA LEU A 733 -16.96 17.20 1.41
C LEU A 733 -17.07 17.96 0.07
N LEU A 734 -15.95 18.44 -0.46
CA LEU A 734 -15.90 19.13 -1.76
C LEU A 734 -16.15 18.18 -2.93
N ALA A 735 -15.79 16.90 -2.83
CA ALA A 735 -16.09 15.90 -3.84
C ALA A 735 -17.60 15.76 -4.08
N LEU A 736 -18.44 15.94 -3.06
CA LEU A 736 -19.92 15.95 -3.19
C LEU A 736 -20.42 17.14 -4.02
N THR A 737 -19.63 18.21 -4.12
CA THR A 737 -19.96 19.42 -4.90
C THR A 737 -19.39 19.39 -6.33
N GLY A 738 -18.67 18.32 -6.71
CA GLY A 738 -18.07 18.14 -8.03
C GLY A 738 -16.57 18.43 -8.11
N LYS A 739 -15.91 18.89 -7.02
CA LYS A 739 -14.44 19.03 -6.98
C LYS A 739 -13.80 17.72 -6.54
N THR A 740 -13.53 16.86 -7.51
CA THR A 740 -13.22 15.44 -7.27
C THR A 740 -11.73 15.09 -7.32
N CYS A 741 -10.84 16.04 -7.62
CA CYS A 741 -9.42 15.75 -7.88
C CYS A 741 -8.51 15.74 -6.64
N GLY A 742 -9.11 15.83 -5.45
CA GLY A 742 -8.40 15.61 -4.20
C GLY A 742 -7.29 16.64 -3.99
N LEU A 743 -6.06 16.16 -3.79
CA LEU A 743 -4.90 17.00 -3.50
C LEU A 743 -4.40 17.76 -4.74
N ALA A 744 -4.74 17.31 -5.96
CA ALA A 744 -4.31 17.94 -7.22
C ALA A 744 -4.81 19.39 -7.40
N ASP A 745 -5.95 19.74 -6.79
CA ASP A 745 -6.55 21.08 -6.86
C ASP A 745 -5.88 22.09 -5.90
N ASP A 746 -5.19 21.59 -4.87
CA ASP A 746 -4.57 22.38 -3.80
C ASP A 746 -3.03 22.36 -3.86
N VAL A 747 -2.42 21.43 -4.59
CA VAL A 747 -0.98 21.50 -4.91
C VAL A 747 -0.77 22.50 -6.05
N LEU A 748 0.10 23.47 -5.80
CA LEU A 748 0.50 24.51 -6.73
C LEU A 748 1.88 24.19 -7.30
N VAL A 749 2.00 24.14 -8.62
CA VAL A 749 3.20 23.75 -9.36
C VAL A 749 3.77 24.97 -10.09
N GLU A 750 5.09 25.09 -10.06
CA GLU A 750 5.88 26.09 -10.80
C GLU A 750 6.56 25.40 -12.00
N GLU A 751 5.97 25.50 -13.20
CA GLU A 751 6.46 24.77 -14.39
C GLU A 751 7.81 25.28 -14.94
N ASP A 752 8.02 26.60 -14.89
CA ASP A 752 9.28 27.26 -15.24
C ASP A 752 9.76 28.14 -14.07
N PRO A 753 10.69 27.62 -13.24
CA PRO A 753 11.25 28.38 -12.11
C PRO A 753 12.06 29.62 -12.51
N ASN A 754 12.43 29.76 -13.79
CA ASN A 754 13.20 30.91 -14.27
C ASN A 754 12.33 32.13 -14.57
N ALA A 755 11.04 31.94 -14.83
CA ALA A 755 10.13 33.02 -15.23
C ALA A 755 9.82 34.00 -14.08
N GLY A 756 9.94 33.56 -12.83
CA GLY A 756 9.60 34.34 -11.64
C GLY A 756 10.78 35.10 -11.00
N ILE A 757 12.01 34.95 -11.53
CA ILE A 757 13.22 35.52 -10.92
C ILE A 757 13.12 37.05 -10.90
N LEU A 758 13.34 37.65 -9.72
CA LEU A 758 13.28 39.11 -9.58
C LEU A 758 14.51 39.76 -10.19
N THR A 759 14.29 40.93 -10.78
CA THR A 759 15.37 41.74 -11.36
C THR A 759 15.97 42.66 -10.30
N PRO A 760 17.32 42.78 -10.25
CA PRO A 760 17.96 43.75 -9.38
C PRO A 760 17.64 45.18 -9.83
N ILE A 761 17.84 46.15 -8.94
CA ILE A 761 17.74 47.57 -9.29
C ILE A 761 18.69 47.96 -10.44
N ALA A 762 18.33 49.03 -11.15
CA ALA A 762 19.11 49.53 -12.27
C ALA A 762 20.56 49.86 -11.85
N GLY A 763 21.52 49.47 -12.70
CA GLY A 763 22.95 49.69 -12.47
C GLY A 763 23.70 48.52 -11.83
N VAL A 764 23.01 47.45 -11.40
CA VAL A 764 23.63 46.22 -10.88
C VAL A 764 23.45 45.08 -11.89
N SER A 765 24.55 44.40 -12.23
CA SER A 765 24.51 43.25 -13.13
C SER A 765 23.83 42.05 -12.46
N VAL A 766 23.22 41.16 -13.23
CA VAL A 766 22.59 39.94 -12.68
C VAL A 766 23.61 39.05 -11.97
N GLY A 767 24.84 38.95 -12.50
CA GLY A 767 25.90 38.14 -11.90
C GLY A 767 26.37 38.65 -10.53
N ASP A 768 26.41 39.97 -10.34
CA ASP A 768 26.92 40.59 -9.11
C ASP A 768 25.82 40.84 -8.07
N ALA A 769 24.55 40.81 -8.48
CA ALA A 769 23.41 41.21 -7.66
C ALA A 769 23.29 40.49 -6.32
N LEU A 770 23.58 39.19 -6.25
CA LEU A 770 23.46 38.43 -5.01
C LEU A 770 24.43 38.89 -3.92
N GLY A 771 25.58 39.48 -4.29
CA GLY A 771 26.67 39.85 -3.38
C GLY A 771 27.03 41.32 -3.41
N ALA A 772 26.21 42.15 -4.05
CA ALA A 772 26.57 43.52 -4.38
C ALA A 772 26.85 44.41 -3.15
N THR A 773 26.17 44.18 -2.02
CA THR A 773 26.36 45.00 -0.81
C THR A 773 27.45 44.43 0.10
N THR A 774 27.38 43.14 0.39
CA THR A 774 28.37 42.43 1.24
C THR A 774 28.40 40.97 0.82
N ALA A 775 29.59 40.38 0.69
CA ALA A 775 29.79 38.98 0.36
C ALA A 775 31.06 38.44 1.04
N GLU A 776 31.15 38.61 2.36
CA GLU A 776 32.27 38.10 3.15
C GLU A 776 32.08 36.58 3.33
N GLY A 777 33.07 35.77 2.96
CA GLY A 777 32.98 34.29 3.07
C GLY A 777 32.10 33.61 2.03
N PHE A 778 31.22 34.33 1.33
CA PHE A 778 30.41 33.80 0.23
C PHE A 778 31.14 33.86 -1.11
N THR A 779 31.14 32.74 -1.85
CA THR A 779 31.74 32.67 -3.19
C THR A 779 30.87 31.90 -4.18
N ALA A 780 31.06 32.13 -5.47
CA ALA A 780 30.30 31.44 -6.53
C ALA A 780 30.53 29.91 -6.55
N GLY A 781 31.69 29.45 -6.08
CA GLY A 781 32.04 28.02 -5.96
C GLY A 781 31.96 27.47 -4.54
N GLY A 782 31.43 28.24 -3.59
CA GLY A 782 31.36 27.87 -2.17
C GLY A 782 30.23 26.89 -1.85
N ILE A 783 30.16 25.79 -2.62
CA ILE A 783 29.14 24.74 -2.51
C ILE A 783 29.84 23.39 -2.73
N PRO A 784 29.63 22.39 -1.86
CA PRO A 784 30.15 21.04 -2.09
C PRO A 784 29.64 20.46 -3.41
N ALA A 785 30.44 19.58 -4.02
CA ALA A 785 30.01 18.88 -5.24
C ALA A 785 28.88 17.87 -4.97
N ASP A 786 28.81 17.32 -3.76
CA ASP A 786 27.74 16.44 -3.30
C ASP A 786 27.02 17.14 -2.13
N VAL A 787 25.74 17.41 -2.32
CA VAL A 787 24.85 17.98 -1.31
C VAL A 787 23.67 17.04 -1.06
N SER A 788 23.84 15.74 -1.28
CA SER A 788 22.80 14.74 -1.02
C SER A 788 22.20 14.90 0.39
N ALA A 789 20.89 14.70 0.48
CA ALA A 789 20.16 14.79 1.73
C ALA A 789 20.69 13.78 2.76
N ASP A 790 20.67 14.14 4.03
CA ASP A 790 20.91 13.17 5.10
C ASP A 790 19.86 12.04 5.04
N PRO A 791 20.17 10.85 5.56
CA PRO A 791 19.12 9.87 5.80
C PRO A 791 18.18 10.33 6.91
N VAL A 792 16.90 10.02 6.78
CA VAL A 792 15.98 10.16 7.90
C VAL A 792 16.27 9.00 8.87
N SER A 793 16.67 9.31 10.10
CA SER A 793 16.94 8.27 11.10
C SER A 793 15.63 7.53 11.45
N GLU A 794 15.48 6.32 10.95
CA GLU A 794 14.37 5.44 11.35
C GLU A 794 14.64 4.85 12.74
N PRO A 795 13.61 4.76 13.63
CA PRO A 795 13.68 3.84 14.74
C PRO A 795 13.89 2.40 14.20
N PRO A 796 14.72 1.56 14.86
CA PRO A 796 14.88 0.16 14.46
C PRO A 796 13.51 -0.52 14.28
N GLY A 797 13.24 -1.05 13.08
CA GLY A 797 11.97 -1.71 12.73
C GLY A 797 10.86 -0.80 12.16
N GLY A 798 11.15 0.50 11.94
CA GLY A 798 10.28 1.46 11.25
C GLY A 798 10.23 1.29 9.73
N GLY A 799 11.26 0.70 9.13
CA GLY A 799 11.32 0.43 7.70
C GLY A 799 10.24 -0.54 7.26
N ASN A 800 9.64 -0.27 6.10
CA ASN A 800 8.51 -1.08 5.68
C ASN A 800 8.86 -2.51 5.27
N PHE A 801 10.15 -2.82 5.15
CA PHE A 801 10.66 -4.11 4.72
C PHE A 801 11.87 -4.50 5.57
N ALA A 802 11.97 -5.78 5.88
CA ALA A 802 13.12 -6.35 6.58
C ALA A 802 14.36 -6.33 5.67
N ASP A 803 15.51 -5.98 6.25
CA ASP A 803 16.88 -6.04 5.72
C ASP A 803 17.12 -5.45 4.31
N THR A 804 17.09 -4.12 4.24
CA THR A 804 18.06 -3.42 3.38
C THR A 804 19.04 -2.68 4.29
N ASP A 805 20.24 -3.24 4.50
CA ASP A 805 21.39 -2.60 5.18
C ASP A 805 21.92 -1.34 4.46
N GLY A 806 21.24 -0.89 3.41
CA GLY A 806 21.56 0.33 2.69
C GLY A 806 20.85 1.52 3.31
N VAL A 807 21.62 2.54 3.69
CA VAL A 807 21.10 3.87 3.97
C VAL A 807 20.49 4.41 2.68
N VAL A 808 19.16 4.40 2.57
CA VAL A 808 18.45 5.00 1.43
C VAL A 808 18.32 6.49 1.74
N THR A 809 19.05 7.35 1.05
CA THR A 809 18.83 8.80 1.12
C THR A 809 17.85 9.20 0.02
N SER A 810 16.69 9.75 0.40
CA SER A 810 15.68 10.22 -0.57
C SER A 810 15.80 11.73 -0.82
N SER A 811 16.78 12.11 -1.63
CA SER A 811 16.79 13.46 -2.22
C SER A 811 15.80 13.56 -3.38
N GLU A 812 15.22 14.75 -3.54
CA GLU A 812 14.46 15.07 -4.74
C GLU A 812 15.39 15.03 -5.96
N ALA A 813 15.01 14.32 -7.03
CA ALA A 813 15.87 14.16 -8.21
C ALA A 813 16.34 15.51 -8.77
N GLY A 814 17.67 15.68 -8.87
CA GLY A 814 18.32 16.91 -9.33
C GLY A 814 18.62 17.94 -8.24
N THR A 815 18.43 17.58 -6.96
CA THR A 815 18.74 18.44 -5.80
C THR A 815 20.01 18.03 -5.05
N GLU A 816 20.67 16.97 -5.50
CA GLU A 816 21.87 16.37 -4.89
C GLU A 816 23.16 17.13 -5.17
N GLY A 817 23.10 18.18 -5.99
CA GLY A 817 24.26 18.94 -6.43
C GLY A 817 24.94 18.35 -7.64
N GLY A 818 26.26 18.56 -7.72
CA GLY A 818 27.10 18.24 -8.86
C GLY A 818 27.75 19.48 -9.44
N THR A 819 28.56 19.26 -10.47
CA THR A 819 29.22 20.34 -11.22
C THR A 819 28.94 20.25 -12.71
N ASP A 820 28.80 21.41 -13.34
CA ASP A 820 28.64 21.55 -14.78
C ASP A 820 29.98 21.98 -15.42
N ALA A 821 30.16 21.64 -16.69
CA ALA A 821 31.42 21.90 -17.41
C ALA A 821 31.64 23.39 -17.72
N VAL A 822 30.55 24.13 -17.90
CA VAL A 822 30.55 25.56 -18.25
C VAL A 822 30.13 26.37 -17.02
N GLY A 823 30.81 27.49 -16.77
CA GLY A 823 30.45 28.40 -15.69
C GLY A 823 29.16 29.19 -16.00
N GLY A 824 28.31 29.38 -15.00
CA GLY A 824 27.10 30.20 -15.07
C GLY A 824 27.39 31.70 -15.09
N VAL A 825 26.34 32.51 -14.87
CA VAL A 825 26.37 33.98 -15.02
C VAL A 825 27.39 34.69 -14.11
N ASN A 826 27.71 34.12 -12.94
CA ASN A 826 28.74 34.62 -12.02
C ASN A 826 29.97 33.69 -11.95
N GLY A 827 30.15 32.81 -12.94
CA GLY A 827 31.27 31.87 -13.03
C GLY A 827 31.12 30.59 -12.20
N SER A 828 30.00 30.40 -11.48
CA SER A 828 29.76 29.16 -10.73
C SER A 828 29.66 27.95 -11.65
N ARG A 829 30.30 26.85 -11.25
CA ARG A 829 30.14 25.53 -11.88
C ARG A 829 29.21 24.61 -11.10
N ALA A 830 28.61 25.06 -10.01
CA ALA A 830 27.67 24.24 -9.25
C ALA A 830 26.41 23.99 -10.08
N ARG A 831 25.95 22.74 -10.11
CA ARG A 831 24.70 22.38 -10.78
C ARG A 831 23.52 22.94 -9.98
N LEU A 832 22.62 23.66 -10.65
CA LEU A 832 21.43 24.24 -10.04
C LEU A 832 20.25 23.26 -10.05
N PRO A 833 19.39 23.30 -9.00
CA PRO A 833 18.23 22.41 -8.89
C PRO A 833 17.06 22.88 -9.76
N TYR A 834 16.01 22.05 -9.86
CA TYR A 834 14.70 22.41 -10.42
C TYR A 834 14.66 22.86 -11.89
N GLY A 835 15.77 22.73 -12.62
CA GLY A 835 15.91 23.28 -13.97
C GLY A 835 16.12 24.80 -13.98
N LEU A 836 16.64 25.37 -12.90
CA LEU A 836 17.15 26.74 -12.90
C LEU A 836 18.32 26.85 -13.88
N ASP A 837 18.28 27.86 -14.73
CA ASP A 837 19.25 28.08 -15.79
C ASP A 837 20.50 28.79 -15.23
N PRO A 838 21.67 28.13 -15.21
CA PRO A 838 22.90 28.72 -14.69
C PRO A 838 23.36 29.96 -15.48
N ALA A 839 22.95 30.10 -16.75
CA ALA A 839 23.28 31.27 -17.57
C ALA A 839 22.50 32.53 -17.16
N ARG A 840 21.41 32.37 -16.40
CA ARG A 840 20.55 33.48 -15.94
C ARG A 840 20.49 33.63 -14.42
N THR A 841 20.89 32.60 -13.68
CA THR A 841 20.73 32.53 -12.23
C THR A 841 22.10 32.50 -11.55
N PRO A 842 22.53 33.59 -10.86
CA PRO A 842 23.74 33.55 -10.04
C PRO A 842 23.50 32.66 -8.82
N VAL A 843 24.58 32.14 -8.25
CA VAL A 843 24.54 31.38 -7.00
C VAL A 843 25.76 31.71 -6.15
N MET A 844 25.59 31.78 -4.84
CA MET A 844 26.71 31.92 -3.90
C MET A 844 26.51 31.04 -2.69
N GLY A 845 27.61 30.54 -2.14
CA GLY A 845 27.58 29.82 -0.87
C GLY A 845 28.79 30.07 0.02
N SER A 846 28.64 29.77 1.31
CA SER A 846 29.64 29.97 2.35
C SER A 846 30.54 28.75 2.59
N TRP A 847 30.28 27.61 1.95
CA TRP A 847 31.06 26.39 2.18
C TRP A 847 32.52 26.57 1.77
N ARG A 848 33.44 26.09 2.63
CA ARG A 848 34.88 26.06 2.35
C ARG A 848 35.47 24.70 2.69
N ALA A 849 36.36 24.22 1.83
CA ALA A 849 37.17 23.02 2.11
C ALA A 849 38.27 23.26 3.17
N GLY A 850 38.64 24.53 3.41
CA GLY A 850 39.76 24.92 4.27
C GLY A 850 39.31 25.48 5.62
N VAL A 851 39.99 26.55 6.06
CA VAL A 851 39.66 27.23 7.32
C VAL A 851 38.30 27.89 7.21
N GLN A 852 37.39 27.52 8.13
CA GLN A 852 36.09 28.16 8.26
C GLN A 852 36.25 29.56 8.85
N GLN A 853 35.42 30.49 8.38
CA GLN A 853 35.38 31.86 8.87
C GLN A 853 33.92 32.32 8.85
N PRO A 854 33.52 33.27 9.72
CA PRO A 854 32.19 33.84 9.64
C PRO A 854 31.92 34.41 8.23
N ALA A 855 30.75 34.12 7.69
CA ALA A 855 30.33 34.55 6.37
C ALA A 855 29.06 35.39 6.45
N VAL A 856 29.03 36.50 5.71
CA VAL A 856 27.89 37.43 5.68
C VAL A 856 27.60 37.83 4.24
N LEU A 857 26.36 37.64 3.84
CA LEU A 857 25.83 38.03 2.54
C LEU A 857 24.76 39.12 2.70
N ARG A 858 24.86 40.18 1.90
CA ARG A 858 23.77 41.12 1.63
C ARG A 858 23.69 41.38 0.13
N SER A 859 22.56 41.01 -0.45
CA SER A 859 22.32 41.23 -1.87
C SER A 859 22.08 42.71 -2.20
N ALA A 860 22.04 43.01 -3.49
CA ALA A 860 21.41 44.22 -4.01
C ALA A 860 19.90 44.22 -3.66
N TRP A 861 19.28 45.39 -3.79
CA TRP A 861 17.83 45.48 -3.81
C TRP A 861 17.27 44.88 -5.11
N TYR A 862 16.24 44.06 -4.97
CA TYR A 862 15.43 43.50 -6.04
C TYR A 862 14.08 44.22 -6.07
N ARG A 863 13.62 44.58 -7.26
CA ARG A 863 12.36 45.30 -7.43
C ARG A 863 11.17 44.33 -7.37
N LEU A 864 10.18 44.64 -6.55
CA LEU A 864 8.91 43.91 -6.54
C LEU A 864 8.03 44.38 -7.73
N PRO A 865 7.41 43.46 -8.50
CA PRO A 865 6.45 43.80 -9.56
C PRO A 865 5.24 44.56 -9.01
N THR A 866 4.57 45.43 -9.79
CA THR A 866 3.44 46.25 -9.30
C THR A 866 2.27 45.45 -8.72
N ASP A 867 2.08 44.21 -9.19
CA ASP A 867 1.02 43.28 -8.79
C ASP A 867 1.48 42.21 -7.80
N TRP A 868 2.68 42.35 -7.22
CA TRP A 868 3.32 41.33 -6.38
C TRP A 868 2.42 40.82 -5.25
N ALA A 869 1.62 41.71 -4.65
CA ALA A 869 0.75 41.40 -3.52
C ALA A 869 -0.40 40.43 -3.86
N SER A 870 -0.65 40.16 -5.15
CA SER A 870 -1.61 39.15 -5.61
C SER A 870 -1.02 37.74 -5.65
N SER A 871 0.30 37.62 -5.69
CA SER A 871 1.01 36.34 -5.61
C SER A 871 1.08 35.84 -4.17
N PRO A 872 1.05 34.52 -3.94
CA PRO A 872 0.99 33.99 -2.58
C PRO A 872 2.35 33.91 -1.88
N LEU A 873 3.44 33.73 -2.64
CA LEU A 873 4.75 33.32 -2.11
C LEU A 873 5.92 34.09 -2.72
N LEU A 874 6.95 34.26 -1.90
CA LEU A 874 8.32 34.57 -2.29
C LEU A 874 9.17 33.33 -2.01
N VAL A 875 10.03 32.97 -2.95
CA VAL A 875 10.84 31.74 -2.88
C VAL A 875 12.31 32.03 -3.15
N VAL A 876 13.18 31.33 -2.44
CA VAL A 876 14.63 31.28 -2.68
C VAL A 876 15.05 29.82 -2.73
N ALA A 877 15.74 29.37 -3.77
CA ALA A 877 16.38 28.06 -3.73
C ALA A 877 17.68 28.17 -2.90
N ALA A 878 17.80 27.33 -1.88
CA ALA A 878 18.90 27.32 -0.94
C ALA A 878 19.42 25.88 -0.73
N ALA A 879 20.66 25.74 -0.29
CA ALA A 879 21.25 24.47 0.14
C ALA A 879 22.13 24.68 1.37
N GLY A 880 22.46 23.59 2.06
CA GLY A 880 23.33 23.59 3.24
C GLY A 880 22.62 23.28 4.55
N ARG A 881 23.37 23.27 5.65
CA ARG A 881 22.88 23.04 7.02
C ARG A 881 22.92 24.38 7.73
N PHE A 882 21.75 24.98 7.93
CA PHE A 882 21.60 26.30 8.50
C PHE A 882 20.27 26.39 9.25
N ASP A 883 20.23 27.26 10.25
CA ASP A 883 19.07 27.55 11.08
C ASP A 883 18.15 28.58 10.42
N GLN A 884 16.90 28.63 10.90
CA GLN A 884 15.84 29.38 10.22
C GLN A 884 16.06 30.90 10.19
N ASP A 885 16.76 31.46 11.19
CA ASP A 885 17.02 32.89 11.33
C ASP A 885 18.26 33.38 10.57
N GLU A 886 19.07 32.46 10.05
CA GLU A 886 20.30 32.77 9.33
C GLU A 886 20.05 33.28 7.92
N VAL A 887 18.89 32.99 7.32
CA VAL A 887 18.48 33.50 6.00
C VAL A 887 17.19 34.30 6.11
N GLN A 888 17.27 35.60 5.81
CA GLN A 888 16.15 36.53 5.93
C GLN A 888 15.95 37.34 4.65
N VAL A 889 14.71 37.75 4.40
CA VAL A 889 14.39 38.78 3.41
C VAL A 889 14.07 40.09 4.11
N GLN A 890 14.80 41.14 3.75
CA GLN A 890 14.51 42.50 4.19
C GLN A 890 13.68 43.22 3.12
N TRP A 891 12.62 43.92 3.53
CA TRP A 891 11.84 44.77 2.63
C TRP A 891 12.09 46.25 2.88
N ALA A 892 11.85 47.08 1.87
CA ALA A 892 11.93 48.53 1.98
C ALA A 892 10.98 49.23 0.99
N THR A 893 10.62 50.47 1.32
CA THR A 893 10.12 51.45 0.34
C THR A 893 11.27 51.98 -0.51
N GLU A 894 10.97 52.63 -1.64
CA GLU A 894 12.00 53.21 -2.51
C GLU A 894 12.89 54.24 -1.80
N ALA A 895 12.30 55.12 -0.97
CA ALA A 895 13.05 56.09 -0.17
C ALA A 895 13.98 55.41 0.85
N GLN A 896 13.46 54.40 1.55
CA GLN A 896 14.23 53.63 2.53
C GLN A 896 15.39 52.85 1.87
N ALA A 897 15.14 52.25 0.72
CA ALA A 897 16.15 51.52 -0.04
C ALA A 897 17.27 52.44 -0.54
N ALA A 898 16.92 53.65 -1.00
CA ALA A 898 17.88 54.69 -1.39
C ALA A 898 18.76 55.14 -0.21
N ASP A 899 18.19 55.23 0.99
CA ASP A 899 18.91 55.52 2.24
C ASP A 899 19.67 54.30 2.81
N GLY A 900 19.60 53.13 2.16
CA GLY A 900 20.22 51.88 2.63
C GLY A 900 19.57 51.26 3.89
N LYS A 901 18.39 51.74 4.29
CA LYS A 901 17.69 51.34 5.52
C LYS A 901 16.57 50.36 5.21
N PRO A 902 16.52 49.16 5.83
CA PRO A 902 15.37 48.27 5.68
C PRO A 902 14.16 48.77 6.49
N GLY A 903 12.96 48.51 5.99
CA GLY A 903 11.69 48.74 6.69
C GLY A 903 11.29 47.59 7.63
N GLY A 904 11.97 46.44 7.55
CA GLY A 904 11.85 45.26 8.41
C GLY A 904 12.39 44.00 7.73
N SER A 905 12.31 42.85 8.43
CA SER A 905 12.71 41.53 7.90
C SER A 905 11.68 40.43 8.18
N VAL A 906 11.61 39.46 7.26
CA VAL A 906 10.78 38.25 7.35
C VAL A 906 11.72 37.05 7.20
N ASN A 907 11.52 36.05 8.05
CA ASN A 907 12.24 34.79 7.95
C ASN A 907 11.57 33.87 6.92
N PHE A 908 12.37 33.01 6.30
CA PHE A 908 11.83 31.95 5.47
C PHE A 908 11.40 30.76 6.31
N GLY A 909 10.41 30.01 5.84
CA GLY A 909 10.15 28.65 6.30
C GLY A 909 10.89 27.65 5.40
N ASP A 910 11.45 26.63 6.03
CA ASP A 910 12.13 25.51 5.38
C ASP A 910 11.30 24.24 5.56
N ALA A 911 11.05 23.54 4.46
CA ALA A 911 10.28 22.29 4.42
C ALA A 911 11.04 21.17 3.71
N GLY A 912 12.31 21.37 3.35
CA GLY A 912 13.10 20.42 2.58
C GLY A 912 14.16 19.69 3.41
N ALA A 913 14.96 18.87 2.72
CA ALA A 913 16.01 18.08 3.33
C ALA A 913 17.33 18.85 3.41
N ALA A 914 17.92 18.96 4.60
CA ALA A 914 19.31 19.38 4.74
C ALA A 914 20.29 18.22 4.42
N PRO A 915 21.45 18.48 3.81
CA PRO A 915 21.91 19.75 3.22
C PRO A 915 21.47 20.00 1.76
N ALA A 916 20.59 19.17 1.19
CA ALA A 916 20.17 19.24 -0.21
C ALA A 916 19.52 20.57 -0.62
N TRP A 917 19.51 20.81 -1.93
CA TRP A 917 18.82 21.95 -2.51
C TRP A 917 17.32 21.88 -2.19
N ARG A 918 16.79 22.99 -1.67
CA ARG A 918 15.39 23.15 -1.28
C ARG A 918 14.91 24.57 -1.50
N ASN A 919 13.60 24.73 -1.68
CA ASN A 919 12.98 26.04 -1.83
C ASN A 919 12.54 26.56 -0.46
N LEU A 920 13.21 27.59 0.04
CA LEU A 920 12.81 28.41 1.18
C LEU A 920 11.60 29.27 0.80
N ARG A 921 10.61 29.36 1.69
CA ARG A 921 9.28 29.92 1.38
C ARG A 921 8.92 31.03 2.35
N ALA A 922 8.53 32.19 1.85
CA ALA A 922 7.98 33.28 2.65
C ALA A 922 6.62 33.71 2.07
N PRO A 923 5.52 33.64 2.83
CA PRO A 923 4.23 34.16 2.37
C PRO A 923 4.32 35.67 2.09
N LEU A 924 3.94 36.10 0.89
CA LEU A 924 3.99 37.52 0.53
C LEU A 924 3.03 38.38 1.39
N ALA A 925 1.99 37.76 1.96
CA ALA A 925 1.10 38.41 2.92
C ALA A 925 1.82 38.91 4.20
N ALA A 926 2.99 38.37 4.54
CA ALA A 926 3.80 38.82 5.67
C ALA A 926 4.59 40.11 5.36
N ILE A 927 4.72 40.49 4.08
CA ILE A 927 5.39 41.72 3.66
C ILE A 927 4.36 42.86 3.57
N PRO A 928 4.61 44.05 4.14
CA PRO A 928 3.71 45.18 4.02
C PRO A 928 3.49 45.62 2.57
N ARG A 929 2.25 45.97 2.21
CA ARG A 929 1.91 46.42 0.84
C ARG A 929 2.66 47.67 0.36
N ALA A 930 3.20 48.46 1.28
CA ALA A 930 4.03 49.64 0.97
C ALA A 930 5.44 49.27 0.48
N ALA A 931 5.88 48.01 0.66
CA ALA A 931 7.18 47.56 0.19
C ALA A 931 7.23 47.56 -1.35
N THR A 932 8.32 48.09 -1.88
CA THR A 932 8.60 48.15 -3.32
C THR A 932 9.88 47.40 -3.69
N MET A 933 10.73 47.13 -2.70
CA MET A 933 12.01 46.44 -2.89
C MET A 933 12.24 45.42 -1.79
N ILE A 934 12.98 44.36 -2.12
CA ILE A 934 13.46 43.37 -1.16
C ILE A 934 14.94 43.07 -1.37
N ARG A 935 15.64 42.59 -0.34
CA ARG A 935 16.99 42.05 -0.47
C ARG A 935 17.16 40.83 0.43
N LEU A 936 18.05 39.93 0.06
CA LEU A 936 18.43 38.79 0.88
C LEU A 936 19.57 39.17 1.81
N VAL A 937 19.48 38.70 3.04
CA VAL A 937 20.54 38.76 4.04
C VAL A 937 20.78 37.35 4.55
N ALA A 938 22.03 36.91 4.53
CA ALA A 938 22.42 35.64 5.11
C ALA A 938 23.62 35.80 6.02
N THR A 939 23.62 35.12 7.15
CA THR A 939 24.69 35.13 8.14
C THR A 939 24.99 33.71 8.57
N ASP A 940 26.26 33.33 8.51
CA ASP A 940 26.78 32.03 8.91
C ASP A 940 27.96 32.28 9.85
N ASP A 941 27.77 32.07 11.14
CA ASP A 941 28.78 32.27 12.18
C ASP A 941 29.26 30.95 12.82
N ASP A 942 28.70 29.82 12.41
CA ASP A 942 29.11 28.49 12.85
C ASP A 942 30.32 28.01 12.04
N LEU A 943 31.44 27.81 12.73
CA LEU A 943 32.70 27.37 12.13
C LEU A 943 32.78 25.84 11.92
N SER A 944 31.68 25.12 12.14
CA SER A 944 31.55 23.71 11.80
C SER A 944 31.70 23.51 10.29
N PRO A 945 32.60 22.63 9.81
CA PRO A 945 32.77 22.38 8.37
C PRO A 945 31.53 21.85 7.64
N GLN A 946 30.53 21.38 8.39
CA GLN A 946 29.26 20.89 7.86
C GLN A 946 28.17 21.96 7.86
N HIS A 947 28.32 23.03 8.63
CA HIS A 947 27.43 24.18 8.61
C HIS A 947 27.85 25.08 7.44
N TRP A 948 26.89 25.40 6.58
CA TRP A 948 27.09 26.31 5.44
C TRP A 948 25.74 26.63 4.78
N ILE A 949 25.73 27.71 3.99
CA ILE A 949 24.54 28.21 3.29
C ILE A 949 24.90 28.43 1.82
N ALA A 950 24.02 28.04 0.91
CA ALA A 950 24.02 28.52 -0.48
C ALA A 950 22.67 29.12 -0.86
N LEU A 951 22.67 30.16 -1.69
CA LEU A 951 21.49 30.92 -2.07
C LEU A 951 21.48 31.28 -3.56
N THR A 952 20.26 31.36 -4.09
CA THR A 952 19.91 31.91 -5.40
C THR A 952 19.12 33.21 -5.23
N PRO A 953 18.88 34.01 -6.30
CA PRO A 953 18.06 35.22 -6.19
C PRO A 953 16.63 34.91 -5.76
N PRO A 954 15.96 35.87 -5.10
CA PRO A 954 14.55 35.73 -4.78
C PRO A 954 13.69 35.71 -6.05
N ARG A 955 12.65 34.87 -6.04
CA ARG A 955 11.68 34.76 -7.13
C ARG A 955 10.24 34.73 -6.61
N ILE A 956 9.32 35.26 -7.42
CA ILE A 956 7.87 35.15 -7.19
C ILE A 956 7.34 34.12 -8.19
N PRO A 957 7.04 32.88 -7.74
CA PRO A 957 6.71 31.77 -8.63
C PRO A 957 5.37 32.01 -9.36
N LYS A 958 5.31 31.59 -10.63
CA LYS A 958 4.06 31.54 -11.40
C LYS A 958 3.42 30.17 -11.20
N LEU A 959 2.40 30.15 -10.35
CA LEU A 959 1.79 28.92 -9.83
C LEU A 959 0.51 28.55 -10.58
N ARG A 960 0.41 27.28 -10.97
CA ARG A 960 -0.82 26.64 -11.49
C ARG A 960 -1.14 25.40 -10.65
N THR A 961 -2.38 24.93 -10.64
CA THR A 961 -2.67 23.70 -9.89
C THR A 961 -2.03 22.49 -10.54
N LEU A 962 -1.71 21.45 -9.77
CA LEU A 962 -1.20 20.20 -10.32
C LEU A 962 -2.18 19.59 -11.32
N GLN A 963 -3.49 19.72 -11.06
CA GLN A 963 -4.52 19.28 -11.99
C GLN A 963 -4.46 20.01 -13.34
N ASP A 964 -4.16 21.32 -13.36
CA ASP A 964 -4.04 22.09 -14.60
C ASP A 964 -2.76 21.78 -15.39
N VAL A 965 -1.70 21.33 -14.71
CA VAL A 965 -0.38 21.04 -15.30
C VAL A 965 -0.31 19.60 -15.80
N VAL A 966 -0.63 18.63 -14.94
CA VAL A 966 -0.53 17.18 -15.24
C VAL A 966 -1.79 16.68 -15.96
N GLY A 967 -2.95 17.23 -15.62
CA GLY A 967 -4.22 16.79 -16.17
C GLY A 967 -4.62 15.36 -15.74
N SER A 968 -5.46 14.75 -16.57
CA SER A 968 -6.06 13.42 -16.33
C SER A 968 -5.86 12.44 -17.49
N GLN A 969 -5.07 12.82 -18.50
CA GLN A 969 -4.83 12.00 -19.69
C GLN A 969 -3.39 11.48 -19.75
N ASP A 970 -2.44 12.30 -19.33
CA ASP A 970 -1.04 11.92 -19.31
C ASP A 970 -0.82 10.73 -18.36
N PRO A 971 0.00 9.74 -18.76
CA PRO A 971 0.36 8.61 -17.92
C PRO A 971 1.30 9.08 -16.79
N VAL A 972 0.89 8.80 -15.55
CA VAL A 972 1.62 9.18 -14.34
C VAL A 972 2.09 7.93 -13.60
N LEU A 973 3.33 7.92 -13.14
CA LEU A 973 3.80 7.00 -12.10
C LEU A 973 3.36 7.57 -10.75
N LEU A 974 2.18 7.13 -10.29
CA LEU A 974 1.71 7.44 -8.93
C LEU A 974 2.36 6.46 -7.97
N ASP A 975 3.23 6.92 -7.06
CA ASP A 975 3.71 6.08 -5.98
C ASP A 975 2.52 5.52 -5.19
N TRP A 976 2.66 4.29 -4.68
CA TRP A 976 1.51 3.55 -4.17
C TRP A 976 0.79 4.23 -2.98
N LEU A 977 1.50 5.03 -2.19
CA LEU A 977 0.94 5.76 -1.05
C LEU A 977 -0.03 6.87 -1.48
N VAL A 978 0.21 7.50 -2.65
CA VAL A 978 -0.45 8.75 -3.04
C VAL A 978 -1.73 8.55 -3.85
N GLY A 979 -2.03 7.33 -4.31
CA GLY A 979 -3.08 7.06 -5.29
C GLY A 979 -4.47 7.58 -4.92
N LEU A 980 -4.89 7.48 -3.66
CA LEU A 980 -6.20 7.97 -3.21
C LEU A 980 -6.26 9.51 -3.10
N ALA A 981 -5.12 10.18 -2.89
CA ALA A 981 -5.02 11.63 -2.84
C ALA A 981 -5.09 12.27 -4.23
N PHE A 982 -4.70 11.53 -5.28
CA PHE A 982 -4.67 11.95 -6.68
C PHE A 982 -5.61 11.09 -7.57
N PRO A 983 -6.93 11.09 -7.30
CA PRO A 983 -7.87 10.19 -7.97
C PRO A 983 -8.13 10.54 -9.45
N CYS A 984 -7.83 11.78 -9.87
CA CYS A 984 -8.03 12.26 -11.24
C CYS A 984 -6.85 11.97 -12.17
N GLN A 985 -5.62 11.89 -11.65
CA GLN A 985 -4.44 11.56 -12.43
C GLN A 985 -4.54 10.11 -12.91
N ARG A 986 -4.17 9.84 -14.16
CA ARG A 986 -4.24 8.50 -14.74
C ARG A 986 -2.92 7.77 -14.51
N PRO A 987 -2.90 6.65 -13.77
CA PRO A 987 -1.71 5.81 -13.71
C PRO A 987 -1.36 5.29 -15.10
N PHE A 988 -0.08 5.09 -15.40
CA PHE A 988 0.32 4.51 -16.69
C PHE A 988 -0.27 3.10 -16.85
N GLY A 989 -0.75 2.77 -18.04
CA GLY A 989 -1.25 1.43 -18.33
C GLY A 989 -0.12 0.43 -18.58
N HIS A 990 -0.42 -0.86 -18.53
CA HIS A 990 0.46 -1.88 -19.11
C HIS A 990 -0.37 -2.87 -19.90
N ARG A 991 0.19 -3.42 -20.97
CA ARG A 991 -0.50 -4.36 -21.84
C ARG A 991 0.50 -5.29 -22.52
N TYR A 992 0.16 -6.58 -22.56
CA TYR A 992 1.00 -7.60 -23.21
C TYR A 992 2.47 -7.58 -22.74
N GLY A 993 2.69 -7.34 -21.45
CA GLY A 993 4.02 -7.30 -20.83
C GLY A 993 4.79 -5.98 -21.01
N VAL A 994 4.24 -4.98 -21.73
CA VAL A 994 4.88 -3.67 -21.93
C VAL A 994 4.10 -2.59 -21.17
N ILE A 995 4.81 -1.70 -20.47
CA ILE A 995 4.21 -0.54 -19.82
C ILE A 995 4.11 0.66 -20.76
N GLU A 996 3.12 1.51 -20.56
CA GLU A 996 3.05 2.83 -21.17
C GLU A 996 4.11 3.74 -20.53
N PRO A 997 4.96 4.43 -21.31
CA PRO A 997 5.95 5.37 -20.79
C PRO A 997 5.32 6.51 -19.93
N PRO A 998 5.54 6.58 -18.60
CA PRO A 998 5.02 7.70 -17.81
C PRO A 998 5.78 9.00 -18.08
N LYS A 999 5.06 10.14 -18.00
CA LYS A 999 5.62 11.49 -18.15
C LYS A 999 5.92 12.19 -16.83
N TRP A 1000 5.18 11.81 -15.79
CA TRP A 1000 5.25 12.41 -14.47
C TRP A 1000 5.37 11.33 -13.42
N ARG A 1001 6.00 11.65 -12.29
CA ARG A 1001 5.92 10.87 -11.06
C ARG A 1001 5.40 11.75 -9.93
N ILE A 1002 4.42 11.25 -9.18
CA ILE A 1002 3.93 11.90 -7.95
C ILE A 1002 4.30 10.99 -6.80
N MET A 1003 5.02 11.53 -5.82
CA MET A 1003 5.56 10.79 -4.68
C MET A 1003 5.13 11.44 -3.36
N PRO A 1004 5.07 10.67 -2.26
CA PRO A 1004 4.68 11.19 -0.96
C PRO A 1004 5.77 12.10 -0.37
N ASP A 1005 5.53 12.62 0.84
CA ASP A 1005 6.52 13.37 1.61
C ASP A 1005 7.83 12.59 1.78
N ARG A 1006 8.93 13.27 2.10
CA ARG A 1006 10.26 12.65 2.16
C ARG A 1006 10.31 11.37 2.98
N PHE A 1007 9.79 11.38 4.21
CA PHE A 1007 9.78 10.18 5.06
C PHE A 1007 8.93 9.06 4.42
N GLY A 1008 7.76 9.43 3.90
CA GLY A 1008 6.94 8.55 3.08
C GLY A 1008 7.72 7.95 1.89
N ALA A 1009 8.50 8.74 1.16
CA ALA A 1009 9.21 8.27 -0.02
C ALA A 1009 10.40 7.37 0.36
N GLU A 1010 11.18 7.72 1.38
CA GLU A 1010 12.34 6.96 1.85
C GLU A 1010 11.94 5.56 2.32
N ALA A 1011 10.91 5.49 3.17
CA ALA A 1011 10.47 4.25 3.78
C ALA A 1011 9.63 3.37 2.83
N ASN A 1012 9.05 3.93 1.76
CA ASN A 1012 8.05 3.22 0.93
C ASN A 1012 8.41 3.10 -0.57
N SER A 1013 9.34 3.90 -1.10
CA SER A 1013 9.87 3.70 -2.47
C SER A 1013 10.55 2.34 -2.67
N PRO A 1014 11.24 1.75 -1.68
CA PRO A 1014 11.81 0.40 -1.82
C PRO A 1014 10.79 -0.71 -2.15
N VAL A 1015 9.49 -0.45 -2.00
CA VAL A 1015 8.44 -1.35 -2.51
C VAL A 1015 8.57 -1.55 -4.02
N MET A 1016 8.92 -0.49 -4.74
CA MET A 1016 8.84 -0.36 -6.19
C MET A 1016 10.19 -0.42 -6.89
N ASP A 1017 11.27 -0.68 -6.13
CA ASP A 1017 12.65 -0.69 -6.60
C ASP A 1017 12.93 -1.83 -7.60
N ASN A 1018 14.17 -1.89 -8.08
CA ASN A 1018 14.58 -2.91 -9.03
C ASN A 1018 14.65 -4.32 -8.42
N ILE A 1019 14.99 -4.44 -7.13
CA ILE A 1019 15.10 -5.72 -6.41
C ILE A 1019 13.70 -6.33 -6.26
N GLY A 1020 12.73 -5.51 -5.89
CA GLY A 1020 11.32 -5.85 -5.81
C GLY A 1020 10.66 -6.08 -7.16
N GLY A 1021 11.30 -5.73 -8.27
CA GLY A 1021 10.74 -5.84 -9.62
C GLY A 1021 9.62 -4.85 -9.90
N GLY A 1022 9.65 -3.67 -9.27
CA GLY A 1022 8.63 -2.62 -9.41
C GLY A 1022 8.92 -1.63 -10.55
N PRO A 1023 8.07 -0.61 -10.73
CA PRO A 1023 8.23 0.34 -11.84
C PRO A 1023 9.44 1.28 -11.70
N LEU A 1024 10.02 1.46 -10.49
CA LEU A 1024 11.19 2.32 -10.34
C LEU A 1024 12.41 1.75 -11.05
N GLY A 1025 12.63 0.43 -11.00
CA GLY A 1025 13.74 -0.19 -11.72
C GLY A 1025 13.64 -0.12 -13.25
N ILE A 1026 12.46 0.21 -13.80
CA ILE A 1026 12.27 0.56 -15.22
C ILE A 1026 12.54 2.05 -15.42
N SER A 1027 11.95 2.90 -14.56
CA SER A 1027 12.06 4.36 -14.70
C SER A 1027 13.50 4.87 -14.58
N GLU A 1028 14.30 4.27 -13.68
CA GLU A 1028 15.72 4.56 -13.47
C GLU A 1028 16.59 4.32 -14.72
N LEU A 1029 16.14 3.43 -15.61
CA LEU A 1029 16.84 3.12 -16.85
C LEU A 1029 16.37 4.00 -18.01
N LEU A 1030 15.08 4.32 -18.07
CA LEU A 1030 14.51 4.98 -19.24
C LEU A 1030 14.56 6.51 -19.18
N TYR A 1031 14.50 7.10 -17.98
CA TYR A 1031 14.33 8.54 -17.79
C TYR A 1031 15.43 9.18 -16.96
N ARG A 1032 15.68 10.45 -17.25
CA ARG A 1032 16.21 11.42 -16.31
C ARG A 1032 15.05 12.10 -15.59
N ALA A 1033 14.89 11.82 -14.31
CA ALA A 1033 13.91 12.50 -13.47
C ALA A 1033 14.39 13.94 -13.14
N THR A 1034 13.47 14.89 -13.10
CA THR A 1034 13.73 16.27 -12.69
C THR A 1034 12.60 16.75 -11.78
N SER A 1035 12.94 17.16 -10.56
CA SER A 1035 11.94 17.65 -9.61
C SER A 1035 11.40 19.02 -10.02
N VAL A 1036 10.08 19.16 -9.99
CA VAL A 1036 9.38 20.40 -10.33
C VAL A 1036 8.90 21.04 -9.02
N PRO A 1037 9.26 22.30 -8.73
CA PRO A 1037 8.86 22.94 -7.48
C PRO A 1037 7.35 22.96 -7.31
N SER A 1038 6.91 22.59 -6.12
CA SER A 1038 5.50 22.50 -5.79
C SER A 1038 5.23 22.88 -4.34
N TYR A 1039 4.05 23.43 -4.09
CA TYR A 1039 3.69 24.05 -2.81
C TYR A 1039 2.24 23.71 -2.47
N LEU A 1040 1.97 23.39 -1.20
CA LEU A 1040 0.61 23.15 -0.75
C LEU A 1040 -0.09 24.48 -0.45
N ARG A 1041 -1.20 24.75 -1.14
CA ARG A 1041 -1.96 25.99 -0.99
C ARG A 1041 -2.40 26.20 0.46
N ASN A 1042 -2.09 27.37 1.02
CA ASN A 1042 -2.43 27.80 2.38
C ASN A 1042 -1.75 27.03 3.53
N ASP A 1043 -0.97 25.98 3.26
CA ASP A 1043 -0.10 25.31 4.25
C ASP A 1043 1.32 25.23 3.68
N TRP A 1044 1.95 26.40 3.57
CA TRP A 1044 3.16 26.62 2.78
C TRP A 1044 4.40 25.91 3.31
N PHE A 1045 4.40 25.55 4.60
CA PHE A 1045 5.55 24.95 5.28
C PHE A 1045 5.42 23.43 5.40
N ARG A 1046 4.33 22.85 4.90
CA ARG A 1046 4.14 21.40 4.86
C ARG A 1046 4.82 20.80 3.63
N ASP A 1047 5.54 19.71 3.87
CA ASP A 1047 5.89 18.76 2.82
C ASP A 1047 4.66 17.90 2.51
N TRP A 1048 4.09 18.07 1.32
CA TRP A 1048 2.97 17.26 0.84
C TRP A 1048 3.45 16.03 0.07
N GLY A 1049 4.73 16.02 -0.31
CA GLY A 1049 5.32 15.18 -1.33
C GLY A 1049 5.96 15.99 -2.46
N ALA A 1050 6.31 15.30 -3.54
CA ALA A 1050 7.01 15.90 -4.67
C ALA A 1050 6.40 15.49 -6.02
N LEU A 1051 6.64 16.35 -7.02
CA LEU A 1051 6.31 16.11 -8.42
C LEU A 1051 7.60 16.06 -9.23
N GLN A 1052 7.78 15.00 -10.01
CA GLN A 1052 8.91 14.87 -10.93
C GLN A 1052 8.43 14.79 -12.37
N ARG A 1053 9.14 15.48 -13.26
CA ARG A 1053 9.03 15.31 -14.71
C ARG A 1053 10.01 14.21 -15.14
N LEU A 1054 9.53 13.26 -15.94
CA LEU A 1054 10.31 12.12 -16.43
C LEU A 1054 10.71 12.37 -17.88
N ASN A 1055 11.96 12.78 -18.12
CA ASN A 1055 12.45 13.07 -19.46
C ASN A 1055 13.22 11.85 -20.01
N PRO A 1056 12.81 11.24 -21.14
CA PRO A 1056 13.52 10.09 -21.71
C PRO A 1056 14.96 10.43 -22.08
N PHE A 1057 15.89 9.51 -21.90
CA PHE A 1057 17.28 9.69 -22.37
C PHE A 1057 17.39 9.76 -23.89
N TYR A 1058 16.52 9.06 -24.62
CA TYR A 1058 16.37 9.12 -26.08
C TYR A 1058 15.00 9.73 -26.42
N PRO A 1059 14.88 11.06 -26.57
CA PRO A 1059 13.59 11.73 -26.76
C PRO A 1059 12.91 11.40 -28.09
N ASP A 1060 13.70 11.06 -29.13
CA ASP A 1060 13.18 10.72 -30.45
C ASP A 1060 12.66 9.28 -30.54
N ALA A 1061 12.89 8.46 -29.51
CA ALA A 1061 12.49 7.05 -29.51
C ALA A 1061 10.96 6.90 -29.44
N GLN A 1062 10.39 6.14 -30.36
CA GLN A 1062 8.95 5.92 -30.45
C GLN A 1062 8.52 4.63 -29.74
N PRO A 1063 7.28 4.51 -29.24
CA PRO A 1063 6.75 3.24 -28.74
C PRO A 1063 6.87 2.13 -29.78
N ALA A 1064 7.39 0.97 -29.38
CA ALA A 1064 7.59 -0.15 -30.30
C ALA A 1064 6.28 -0.75 -30.80
N ARG A 1065 6.23 -1.12 -32.09
CA ARG A 1065 5.15 -1.95 -32.62
C ARG A 1065 5.37 -3.41 -32.20
N LEU A 1066 4.43 -3.97 -31.45
CA LEU A 1066 4.47 -5.38 -31.05
C LEU A 1066 3.78 -6.27 -32.08
N ASP A 1067 4.40 -7.39 -32.42
CA ASP A 1067 3.77 -8.42 -33.23
C ASP A 1067 3.00 -9.38 -32.31
N LEU A 1068 1.67 -9.30 -32.37
CA LEU A 1068 0.78 -10.04 -31.49
C LEU A 1068 0.31 -11.34 -32.14
N GLY A 1069 0.19 -12.39 -31.32
CA GLY A 1069 -0.36 -13.67 -31.70
C GLY A 1069 -1.23 -14.27 -30.60
N THR A 1070 -1.78 -15.46 -30.84
CA THR A 1070 -2.53 -16.19 -29.81
C THR A 1070 -2.12 -17.65 -29.78
N ALA A 1071 -1.93 -18.21 -28.59
CA ALA A 1071 -1.61 -19.61 -28.38
C ALA A 1071 -2.50 -20.22 -27.28
N THR A 1072 -3.06 -21.40 -27.52
CA THR A 1072 -3.75 -22.16 -26.47
C THR A 1072 -2.71 -22.90 -25.62
N ARG A 1073 -2.71 -22.66 -24.31
CA ARG A 1073 -1.79 -23.28 -23.35
C ARG A 1073 -2.56 -24.14 -22.35
N SER A 1074 -1.93 -25.23 -21.94
CA SER A 1074 -2.45 -26.09 -20.85
C SER A 1074 -2.35 -25.36 -19.50
N GLY A 1075 -3.19 -25.72 -18.53
CA GLY A 1075 -3.09 -25.20 -17.15
C GLY A 1075 -1.78 -25.59 -16.42
N LEU A 1076 -1.02 -26.53 -17.00
CA LEU A 1076 0.26 -27.02 -16.49
C LEU A 1076 1.49 -26.46 -17.24
N TRP A 1077 1.27 -25.60 -18.25
CA TRP A 1077 2.36 -25.09 -19.09
C TRP A 1077 3.10 -23.91 -18.44
N SER A 1078 4.41 -23.84 -18.65
CA SER A 1078 5.26 -22.71 -18.28
C SER A 1078 6.28 -22.44 -19.40
N PRO A 1079 6.50 -21.18 -19.82
CA PRO A 1079 7.44 -20.85 -20.89
C PRO A 1079 8.91 -20.92 -20.43
N ALA A 1080 9.22 -20.30 -19.30
CA ALA A 1080 10.56 -20.15 -18.73
C ALA A 1080 10.45 -19.85 -17.23
N PRO A 1081 11.51 -20.06 -16.43
CA PRO A 1081 11.53 -19.56 -15.06
C PRO A 1081 11.43 -18.02 -15.03
N LEU A 1082 10.78 -17.50 -14.00
CA LEU A 1082 10.78 -16.05 -13.70
C LEU A 1082 12.13 -15.71 -13.07
N ARG A 1083 12.72 -14.58 -13.46
CA ARG A 1083 13.99 -14.11 -12.91
C ARG A 1083 13.73 -13.36 -11.59
N PRO A 1084 14.19 -13.86 -10.44
CA PRO A 1084 13.84 -13.27 -9.14
C PRO A 1084 14.61 -11.98 -8.84
N THR A 1085 15.90 -11.88 -9.17
CA THR A 1085 16.73 -10.68 -8.92
C THR A 1085 17.93 -10.59 -9.84
#